data_AF-A0A210QAB9-F1
#
_entry.id   AF-A0A210QAB9-F1
#
_cell.length_a   1.000
_cell.length_b   1.000
_cell.length_c   1.000
_cell.angle_alpha   90.00
_cell.angle_beta   90.00
_cell.angle_gamma   90.00
#
_symmetry.space_group_name_H-M   'P 1'
#
loop_
_entity.id
_entity.type
_entity.pdbx_description
1 polymer ?
#
loop_
_entity_poly.entity_id
_entity_poly.type
_entity_poly.pdbx_seq_one_letter_code
_entity_poly.pdbx_strand_id
1 'polypeptide(L)'
;MARLSVYPLFGILVVFFLQAVDSAATCGYESCNAVKEGMINVHLVPHTHDDVGWLKTVDQYFYGDKSDIQRAGVQYILDAVIPELIKDPNKRFIYVEMAFFARWWRQQGDSMRHTVKRLVNQGQLEFILGGWCMNDEASTHYNAIIDQHTLGFEFLRHNFGDCGRPRVAWQIDPFGHSREQASLFAQMGFDGLFFGRLDYQDKFVRAISKTMEMVWKGSPSNLKKTSDLFTGALFRGYGPPKGFCFDLLCSDDPIMDDDRMQDYNVPQKVEMFVNASKEWALAYATKHVLMPMGSDFNYQSANAWFKNLDKLIKHVNKQSNTSKVNVLYSTPSCYLSSLNKAGIRWPTKEDDFFPYAHRAHSFWTGYFSSRPALKEYVRRTNNFLQVCKQMDAIAMLRDTDNSTYEIQILKEAMGVAQHHDAVSGTEKQPVAYDYAQRLARGVAECQKVVNDAFGKLSPFNTSVSPPGQQFCNSLNISVCGLTENYKQFTLTVYNPLGQAVTSWVRIPVVGKAYEVKGHDDSSVPSQVIPLTKDTKRIPERQGSIAQNELVFKTSVPALGFSVYFIKKSNKARVKFAQTTSKKRLIKNKEGTDTVLKNEHVSLTFDGTNGRLKRMRNLNSDIEIGLQQGFYCYQGHTGNNTEDIFQASGAYVFRPNSTKAFKSKQFEKSYVREGRVVQEVHQTFSPWVTQVIRLYEGEMHAEFEWTVGPIPIADGVGKEVASAFLSTLDTKGSFYTDANGREILKRQRNERATWLLKQTEPIAGNFYPVNSRIYVKDEALGIQLTVLTDRSQGGSSIIDGGIQLMVHRRLLYDDGLGVGEPLNETGLDHKGLVVRGKHYVFLGGFEESAAFHRKMALRLYMAPSLSFIPYVMKYTNWTKYFQTQWSGINYTLPANVHLLTLEQWGGPGAVPSSSQPYIIRLEHIFENGEHSQLSKDATVNLQGLFVTFTVDSVTELTLGANMALSDLHRLQWNTTDVNMNDAPVLPTDQTDSLVVKLTPMQIRTYQVQIKSRT
;
A
#
# COMPACT_ATOMS: atom_id res chain seq x y z
N MET A 1 -27.74 39.04 86.63
CA MET A 1 -28.78 39.99 86.20
C MET A 1 -28.51 40.39 84.76
N ALA A 2 -29.57 40.40 83.92
CA ALA A 2 -29.78 41.16 82.67
C ALA A 2 -28.64 41.23 81.63
N ARG A 3 -28.78 40.53 80.49
CA ARG A 3 -29.27 41.05 79.19
C ARG A 3 -28.47 42.22 78.60
N LEU A 4 -27.77 41.98 77.50
CA LEU A 4 -27.89 42.79 76.28
C LEU A 4 -27.34 42.03 75.05
N SER A 5 -28.12 42.12 73.98
CA SER A 5 -28.05 41.36 72.74
C SER A 5 -27.01 41.92 71.76
N VAL A 6 -26.27 41.05 71.07
CA VAL A 6 -25.63 41.35 69.78
C VAL A 6 -25.72 40.11 68.89
N TYR A 7 -26.45 40.21 67.78
CA TYR A 7 -26.39 39.30 66.63
C TYR A 7 -25.42 39.89 65.60
N PRO A 8 -24.56 39.09 64.94
CA PRO A 8 -24.01 39.43 63.63
C PRO A 8 -24.65 38.59 62.51
N LEU A 9 -24.62 39.18 61.33
CA LEU A 9 -25.30 38.83 60.09
C LEU A 9 -25.04 37.39 59.58
N PHE A 10 -26.10 36.77 59.07
CA PHE A 10 -26.03 35.67 58.12
C PHE A 10 -25.58 36.19 56.75
N GLY A 11 -24.39 35.78 56.29
CA GLY A 11 -23.96 35.89 54.90
C GLY A 11 -24.40 34.66 54.12
N ILE A 12 -25.29 34.85 53.13
CA ILE A 12 -25.69 33.81 52.18
C ILE A 12 -24.54 33.61 51.18
N LEU A 13 -23.88 32.45 51.23
CA LEU A 13 -22.93 32.01 50.22
C LEU A 13 -23.72 31.31 49.09
N VAL A 14 -24.03 32.04 48.03
CA VAL A 14 -24.56 31.44 46.79
C VAL A 14 -23.38 30.83 46.04
N VAL A 15 -23.23 29.51 46.16
CA VAL A 15 -22.37 28.72 45.27
C VAL A 15 -23.08 28.60 43.93
N PHE A 16 -22.69 29.43 42.96
CA PHE A 16 -23.05 29.22 41.57
C PHE A 16 -22.29 27.99 41.06
N PHE A 17 -22.96 26.84 41.03
CA PHE A 17 -22.60 25.75 40.13
C PHE A 17 -22.85 26.25 38.70
N LEU A 18 -21.81 26.77 38.04
CA LEU A 18 -21.77 26.86 36.58
C LEU A 18 -21.74 25.42 36.05
N GLN A 19 -22.91 24.84 35.80
CA GLN A 19 -23.01 23.75 34.84
C GLN A 19 -22.47 24.29 33.53
N ALA A 20 -21.31 23.78 33.10
CA ALA A 20 -20.84 23.95 31.75
C ALA A 20 -21.91 23.34 30.84
N VAL A 21 -22.74 24.20 30.25
CA VAL A 21 -23.60 23.82 29.14
C VAL A 21 -22.63 23.44 28.03
N ASP A 22 -22.51 22.14 27.74
CA ASP A 22 -21.86 21.67 26.53
C ASP A 22 -22.58 22.33 25.35
N SER A 23 -21.95 23.35 24.77
CA SER A 23 -22.39 23.92 23.50
C SER A 23 -22.44 22.77 22.50
N ALA A 24 -23.53 22.68 21.73
CA ALA A 24 -23.63 21.74 20.62
C ALA A 24 -22.37 21.85 19.73
N ALA A 25 -21.82 20.72 19.29
CA ALA A 25 -20.67 20.70 18.41
C ALA A 25 -21.01 21.38 17.07
N THR A 26 -20.15 22.29 16.60
CA THR A 26 -20.36 23.09 15.37
C THR A 26 -19.28 22.78 14.33
N CYS A 27 -18.76 21.53 14.30
CA CYS A 27 -17.64 21.10 13.47
C CYS A 27 -18.02 20.86 11.99
N GLY A 28 -17.05 20.47 11.15
CA GLY A 28 -17.29 20.23 9.73
C GLY A 28 -17.69 21.50 8.98
N TYR A 29 -18.63 21.39 8.03
CA TYR A 29 -19.02 22.53 7.17
C TYR A 29 -19.72 23.68 7.91
N GLU A 30 -20.28 23.42 9.10
CA GLU A 30 -20.93 24.43 9.93
C GLU A 30 -19.90 25.32 10.66
N SER A 31 -18.65 24.84 10.80
CA SER A 31 -17.55 25.59 11.44
C SER A 31 -16.89 26.62 10.53
N CYS A 32 -17.30 26.73 9.27
CA CYS A 32 -16.58 27.50 8.28
C CYS A 32 -16.68 29.01 8.50
N ASN A 33 -15.53 29.69 8.50
CA ASN A 33 -15.48 31.14 8.53
C ASN A 33 -16.16 31.73 7.28
N ALA A 34 -16.82 32.88 7.44
CA ALA A 34 -17.63 33.49 6.39
C ALA A 34 -16.80 34.00 5.20
N VAL A 35 -17.27 33.70 4.00
CA VAL A 35 -16.76 34.23 2.73
C VAL A 35 -17.47 35.55 2.37
N LYS A 36 -16.91 36.33 1.44
CA LYS A 36 -17.51 37.55 0.90
C LYS A 36 -17.87 37.40 -0.57
N GLU A 37 -19.14 37.66 -0.90
CA GLU A 37 -19.64 37.59 -2.27
C GLU A 37 -18.96 38.62 -3.18
N GLY A 38 -18.81 38.29 -4.47
CA GLY A 38 -18.23 39.19 -5.48
C GLY A 38 -16.70 39.34 -5.41
N MET A 39 -16.05 38.90 -4.34
CA MET A 39 -14.60 38.99 -4.10
C MET A 39 -13.88 37.67 -4.39
N ILE A 40 -12.56 37.74 -4.59
CA ILE A 40 -11.69 36.56 -4.49
C ILE A 40 -11.57 36.20 -3.01
N ASN A 41 -12.03 35.02 -2.62
CA ASN A 41 -11.94 34.50 -1.27
C ASN A 41 -10.71 33.59 -1.17
N VAL A 42 -9.72 34.03 -0.42
CA VAL A 42 -8.47 33.31 -0.19
C VAL A 42 -8.59 32.54 1.12
N HIS A 43 -8.70 31.23 0.99
CA HIS A 43 -8.76 30.26 2.08
C HIS A 43 -7.33 29.94 2.52
N LEU A 44 -6.86 30.58 3.59
CA LEU A 44 -5.59 30.26 4.22
C LEU A 44 -5.76 28.95 4.99
N VAL A 45 -4.97 27.93 4.66
CA VAL A 45 -5.02 26.61 5.32
C VAL A 45 -3.71 26.36 6.08
N PRO A 46 -3.63 26.72 7.36
CA PRO A 46 -2.52 26.35 8.24
C PRO A 46 -2.39 24.83 8.35
N HIS A 47 -1.20 24.31 8.02
CA HIS A 47 -0.91 22.87 8.06
C HIS A 47 0.57 22.63 8.38
N THR A 48 0.89 21.40 8.77
CA THR A 48 2.26 20.88 8.78
C THR A 48 2.27 19.59 7.98
N HIS A 49 3.35 19.35 7.24
CA HIS A 49 3.58 18.07 6.61
C HIS A 49 4.59 17.29 7.46
N ASP A 50 4.12 16.25 8.13
CA ASP A 50 4.93 15.47 9.08
C ASP A 50 5.21 14.08 8.51
N ASP A 51 6.34 13.93 7.81
CA ASP A 51 6.77 12.64 7.26
C ASP A 51 6.93 11.57 8.33
N VAL A 52 6.23 10.45 8.15
CA VAL A 52 6.27 9.27 9.05
C VAL A 52 7.54 8.44 8.78
N GLY A 53 8.68 9.13 8.78
CA GLY A 53 10.01 8.65 8.44
C GLY A 53 10.43 9.01 7.01
N TRP A 54 11.61 9.61 6.84
CA TRP A 54 12.15 9.98 5.53
C TRP A 54 13.66 10.23 5.61
N LEU A 55 14.06 11.40 6.12
CA LEU A 55 15.46 11.67 6.45
C LEU A 55 15.82 11.16 7.85
N LYS A 56 14.84 11.22 8.77
CA LYS A 56 14.95 10.67 10.12
C LYS A 56 13.94 9.55 10.30
N THR A 57 14.15 8.72 11.33
CA THR A 57 13.16 7.69 11.68
C THR A 57 11.90 8.33 12.26
N VAL A 58 10.80 7.56 12.30
CA VAL A 58 9.52 8.02 12.87
C VAL A 58 9.73 8.62 14.26
N ASP A 59 10.38 7.88 15.16
CA ASP A 59 10.51 8.34 16.55
C ASP A 59 11.52 9.50 16.69
N GLN A 60 12.52 9.60 15.81
CA GLN A 60 13.43 10.76 15.76
C GLN A 60 12.70 12.04 15.34
N TYR A 61 11.83 11.97 14.32
CA TYR A 61 10.96 13.09 13.96
C TYR A 61 9.97 13.45 15.06
N PHE A 62 9.42 12.45 15.75
CA PHE A 62 8.51 12.72 16.87
C PHE A 62 9.20 13.50 17.99
N TYR A 63 10.36 13.04 18.45
CA TYR A 63 11.06 13.64 19.59
C TYR A 63 11.89 14.89 19.25
N GLY A 64 12.21 15.11 17.97
CA GLY A 64 13.12 16.20 17.56
C GLY A 64 14.60 15.84 17.61
N ASP A 65 14.95 14.55 17.68
CA ASP A 65 16.34 14.09 17.66
C ASP A 65 16.97 14.25 16.26
N LYS A 66 18.30 14.18 16.18
CA LYS A 66 19.09 14.30 14.94
C LYS A 66 18.79 15.59 14.15
N SER A 67 18.72 16.71 14.86
CA SER A 67 18.48 18.03 14.26
C SER A 67 19.58 18.48 13.29
N ASP A 68 20.75 17.85 13.33
CA ASP A 68 21.84 18.00 12.35
C ASP A 68 21.51 17.41 10.96
N ILE A 69 20.58 16.44 10.89
CA ILE A 69 20.04 15.91 9.63
C ILE A 69 18.93 16.82 9.11
N GLN A 70 17.93 17.08 9.95
CA GLN A 70 16.82 17.99 9.66
C GLN A 70 16.21 18.48 10.99
N ARG A 71 16.07 19.79 11.12
CA ARG A 71 15.48 20.42 12.32
C ARG A 71 13.95 20.28 12.28
N ALA A 72 13.47 19.19 12.83
CA ALA A 72 12.05 18.80 12.81
C ALA A 72 11.69 18.02 14.07
N GLY A 73 10.63 18.42 14.78
CA GLY A 73 10.18 17.79 16.02
C GLY A 73 8.66 17.89 16.21
N VAL A 74 7.94 16.80 15.90
CA VAL A 74 6.47 16.82 15.80
C VAL A 74 5.77 17.10 17.12
N GLN A 75 6.28 16.59 18.24
CA GLN A 75 5.69 16.89 19.55
C GLN A 75 5.66 18.40 19.83
N TYR A 76 6.71 19.12 19.45
CA TYR A 76 6.82 20.57 19.67
C TYR A 76 5.90 21.36 18.74
N ILE A 77 5.60 20.84 17.55
CA ILE A 77 4.62 21.44 16.64
C ILE A 77 3.24 21.41 17.30
N LEU A 78 2.80 20.24 17.76
CA LEU A 78 1.50 20.08 18.41
C LEU A 78 1.41 20.89 19.71
N ASP A 79 2.47 20.87 20.54
CA ASP A 79 2.55 21.66 21.78
C ASP A 79 2.48 23.18 21.53
N ALA A 80 2.96 23.66 20.37
CA ALA A 80 2.90 25.07 20.00
C ALA A 80 1.58 25.48 19.34
N VAL A 81 0.99 24.61 18.51
CA VAL A 81 -0.25 24.90 17.77
C VAL A 81 -1.46 24.99 18.70
N ILE A 82 -1.61 24.03 19.62
CA ILE A 82 -2.81 23.95 20.47
C ILE A 82 -3.04 25.25 21.28
N PRO A 83 -2.03 25.83 21.97
CA PRO A 83 -2.19 27.12 22.64
C PRO A 83 -2.58 28.28 21.74
N GLU A 84 -2.14 28.32 20.48
CA GLU A 84 -2.52 29.39 19.54
C GLU A 84 -3.99 29.28 19.11
N LEU A 85 -4.50 28.06 18.91
CA LEU A 85 -5.92 27.84 18.62
C LEU A 85 -6.81 28.27 19.79
N ILE A 86 -6.41 28.03 21.04
CA ILE A 86 -7.19 28.46 22.22
C ILE A 86 -7.39 29.98 22.27
N LYS A 87 -6.44 30.77 21.76
CA LYS A 87 -6.46 32.24 21.88
C LYS A 87 -7.48 32.91 20.99
N ASP A 88 -7.89 32.30 19.87
CA ASP A 88 -8.79 32.91 18.90
C ASP A 88 -9.67 31.85 18.21
N PRO A 89 -11.00 31.89 18.37
CA PRO A 89 -11.93 30.93 17.78
C PRO A 89 -11.96 30.97 16.24
N ASN A 90 -11.41 32.00 15.59
CA ASN A 90 -11.33 32.09 14.13
C ASN A 90 -10.17 31.29 13.54
N LYS A 91 -9.14 30.97 14.35
CA LYS A 91 -7.97 30.22 13.87
C LYS A 91 -8.37 28.80 13.48
N ARG A 92 -7.72 28.32 12.43
CA ARG A 92 -7.89 26.97 11.89
C ARG A 92 -6.53 26.32 11.77
N PHE A 93 -6.48 25.01 11.98
CA PHE A 93 -5.31 24.18 11.69
C PHE A 93 -5.77 22.80 11.26
N ILE A 94 -5.11 22.23 10.27
CA ILE A 94 -5.37 20.84 9.85
C ILE A 94 -4.24 19.91 10.29
N TYR A 95 -4.58 18.68 10.62
CA TYR A 95 -3.60 17.63 10.94
C TYR A 95 -3.92 16.32 10.22
N VAL A 96 -2.88 15.60 9.78
CA VAL A 96 -3.01 14.50 8.82
C VAL A 96 -2.56 13.15 9.37
N GLU A 97 -1.31 13.03 9.85
CA GLU A 97 -0.66 11.74 10.10
C GLU A 97 -0.96 11.18 11.50
N MET A 98 -1.90 10.23 11.59
CA MET A 98 -2.34 9.71 12.89
C MET A 98 -1.24 8.93 13.63
N ALA A 99 -0.21 8.44 12.95
CA ALA A 99 0.98 7.86 13.59
C ALA A 99 1.61 8.82 14.61
N PHE A 100 1.74 10.10 14.28
CA PHE A 100 2.30 11.09 15.19
C PHE A 100 1.28 11.61 16.18
N PHE A 101 0.06 11.92 15.72
CA PHE A 101 -0.97 12.42 16.61
C PHE A 101 -1.27 11.43 17.74
N ALA A 102 -1.37 10.13 17.44
CA ALA A 102 -1.59 9.10 18.46
C ALA A 102 -0.43 8.99 19.46
N ARG A 103 0.83 9.18 19.01
CA ARG A 103 2.01 9.23 19.90
C ARG A 103 1.91 10.42 20.86
N TRP A 104 1.63 11.61 20.34
CA TRP A 104 1.46 12.82 21.12
C TRP A 104 0.29 12.71 22.10
N TRP A 105 -0.88 12.23 21.64
CA TRP A 105 -2.10 12.07 22.42
C TRP A 105 -1.91 11.19 23.66
N ARG A 106 -1.13 10.10 23.54
CA ARG A 106 -0.83 9.20 24.64
C ARG A 106 -0.05 9.87 25.78
N GLN A 107 0.70 10.93 25.49
CA GLN A 107 1.49 11.68 26.47
C GLN A 107 0.69 12.80 27.15
N GLN A 108 -0.48 13.15 26.62
CA GLN A 108 -1.29 14.26 27.15
C GLN A 108 -2.09 13.87 28.38
N GLY A 109 -2.14 14.76 29.38
CA GLY A 109 -3.04 14.66 30.52
C GLY A 109 -4.49 15.02 30.16
N ASP A 110 -5.43 14.67 31.04
CA ASP A 110 -6.87 14.82 30.76
C ASP A 110 -7.28 16.25 30.42
N SER A 111 -6.73 17.27 31.10
CA SER A 111 -7.04 18.67 30.79
C SER A 111 -6.70 19.06 29.35
N MET A 112 -5.54 18.61 28.85
CA MET A 112 -5.15 18.88 27.47
C MET A 112 -6.02 18.09 26.50
N ARG A 113 -6.29 16.81 26.80
CA ARG A 113 -7.20 15.98 25.98
C ARG A 113 -8.60 16.60 25.84
N HIS A 114 -9.19 17.10 26.92
CA HIS A 114 -10.48 17.81 26.87
C HIS A 114 -10.40 19.08 26.04
N THR A 115 -9.31 19.85 26.18
CA THR A 115 -9.08 21.07 25.39
C THR A 115 -9.02 20.77 23.90
N VAL A 116 -8.28 19.74 23.48
CA VAL A 116 -8.17 19.31 22.09
C VAL A 116 -9.52 18.81 21.57
N LYS A 117 -10.26 17.99 22.33
CA LYS A 117 -11.62 17.57 21.96
C LYS A 117 -12.54 18.76 21.70
N ARG A 118 -12.47 19.80 22.55
CA ARG A 118 -13.23 21.03 22.34
C ARG A 118 -12.84 21.74 21.05
N LEU A 119 -11.54 21.87 20.75
CA LEU A 119 -11.06 22.50 19.51
C LEU A 119 -11.53 21.73 18.26
N VAL A 120 -11.58 20.40 18.33
CA VAL A 120 -12.11 19.55 17.25
C VAL A 120 -13.62 19.73 17.11
N ASN A 121 -14.37 19.73 18.21
CA ASN A 121 -15.83 19.95 18.19
C ASN A 121 -16.24 21.34 17.70
N GLN A 122 -15.33 22.32 17.80
CA GLN A 122 -15.51 23.68 17.30
C GLN A 122 -14.99 23.87 15.86
N GLY A 123 -14.36 22.84 15.28
CA GLY A 123 -13.76 22.90 13.94
C GLY A 123 -12.51 23.78 13.84
N GLN A 124 -11.89 24.14 14.97
CA GLN A 124 -10.62 24.88 14.98
C GLN A 124 -9.43 23.99 14.62
N LEU A 125 -9.44 22.75 15.11
CA LEU A 125 -8.53 21.70 14.70
C LEU A 125 -9.33 20.68 13.87
N GLU A 126 -8.96 20.48 12.62
CA GLU A 126 -9.63 19.52 11.74
C GLU A 126 -8.66 18.39 11.33
N PHE A 127 -9.07 17.15 11.53
CA PHE A 127 -8.36 16.01 10.97
C PHE A 127 -8.73 15.85 9.49
N ILE A 128 -7.73 15.88 8.63
CA ILE A 128 -7.87 15.74 7.18
C ILE A 128 -7.10 14.48 6.77
N LEU A 129 -7.61 13.72 5.80
CA LEU A 129 -7.16 12.35 5.48
C LEU A 129 -7.31 11.36 6.65
N GLY A 130 -6.62 11.55 7.78
CA GLY A 130 -6.81 10.79 9.03
C GLY A 130 -6.45 9.31 8.99
N GLY A 131 -5.69 8.87 7.97
CA GLY A 131 -5.00 7.58 8.01
C GLY A 131 -3.83 7.59 8.99
N TRP A 132 -3.26 6.41 9.26
CA TRP A 132 -2.02 6.30 10.04
C TRP A 132 -0.88 7.10 9.41
N CYS A 133 -0.82 7.17 8.08
CA CYS A 133 0.09 8.01 7.32
C CYS A 133 -0.57 8.56 6.05
N MET A 134 0.11 9.48 5.38
CA MET A 134 -0.13 9.81 3.98
C MET A 134 0.58 8.77 3.10
N ASN A 135 -0.16 7.76 2.63
CA ASN A 135 0.43 6.63 1.94
C ASN A 135 0.92 6.95 0.51
N ASP A 136 1.92 6.21 0.02
CA ASP A 136 2.24 6.14 -1.41
C ASP A 136 0.99 5.68 -2.18
N GLU A 137 0.82 6.15 -3.41
CA GLU A 137 -0.26 5.72 -4.31
C GLU A 137 0.22 4.79 -5.43
N ALA A 138 1.54 4.63 -5.62
CA ALA A 138 2.08 3.78 -6.68
C ALA A 138 2.46 2.38 -6.19
N SER A 139 3.22 2.25 -5.11
CA SER A 139 3.81 0.99 -4.63
C SER A 139 3.00 0.30 -3.55
N THR A 140 1.85 0.83 -3.19
CA THR A 140 0.94 0.30 -2.17
C THR A 140 -0.09 -0.65 -2.75
N HIS A 141 -0.51 -1.62 -1.94
CA HIS A 141 -1.64 -2.48 -2.24
C HIS A 141 -2.92 -1.98 -1.59
N TYR A 142 -4.06 -2.09 -2.28
CA TYR A 142 -5.35 -1.60 -1.80
C TYR A 142 -5.73 -2.12 -0.40
N ASN A 143 -5.43 -3.38 -0.08
CA ASN A 143 -5.70 -3.94 1.25
C ASN A 143 -4.93 -3.21 2.37
N ALA A 144 -3.65 -2.88 2.15
CA ALA A 144 -2.85 -2.14 3.13
C ALA A 144 -3.28 -0.67 3.24
N ILE A 145 -3.74 -0.07 2.14
CA ILE A 145 -4.36 1.27 2.13
C ILE A 145 -5.61 1.28 3.01
N ILE A 146 -6.48 0.28 2.87
CA ILE A 146 -7.70 0.16 3.67
C ILE A 146 -7.35 -0.05 5.15
N ASP A 147 -6.40 -0.94 5.46
CA ASP A 147 -6.00 -1.25 6.83
C ASP A 147 -5.42 -0.01 7.55
N GLN A 148 -4.53 0.74 6.92
CA GLN A 148 -3.90 1.91 7.55
C GLN A 148 -4.91 3.05 7.80
N HIS A 149 -5.89 3.24 6.91
CA HIS A 149 -6.99 4.19 7.13
C HIS A 149 -7.94 3.71 8.22
N THR A 150 -8.30 2.42 8.22
CA THR A 150 -9.17 1.85 9.27
C THR A 150 -8.55 2.06 10.65
N LEU A 151 -7.23 1.86 10.78
CA LEU A 151 -6.49 2.10 12.02
C LEU A 151 -6.57 3.56 12.49
N GLY A 152 -6.30 4.52 11.59
CA GLY A 152 -6.38 5.94 11.91
C GLY A 152 -7.81 6.39 12.25
N PHE A 153 -8.79 5.92 11.48
CA PHE A 153 -10.21 6.24 11.71
C PHE A 153 -10.76 5.63 13.00
N GLU A 154 -10.34 4.42 13.35
CA GLU A 154 -10.72 3.81 14.63
C GLU A 154 -10.21 4.65 15.80
N PHE A 155 -8.96 5.11 15.74
CA PHE A 155 -8.39 6.03 16.73
C PHE A 155 -9.20 7.34 16.81
N LEU A 156 -9.52 7.94 15.66
CA LEU A 156 -10.27 9.20 15.60
C LEU A 156 -11.70 9.06 16.14
N ARG A 157 -12.43 8.04 15.68
CA ARG A 157 -13.80 7.74 16.12
C ARG A 157 -13.85 7.52 17.62
N HIS A 158 -12.89 6.75 18.17
CA HIS A 158 -12.85 6.45 19.60
C HIS A 158 -12.60 7.71 20.46
N ASN A 159 -11.72 8.60 20.02
CA ASN A 159 -11.31 9.75 20.85
C ASN A 159 -12.12 11.03 20.62
N PHE A 160 -12.64 11.23 19.41
CA PHE A 160 -13.22 12.50 18.95
C PHE A 160 -14.63 12.38 18.36
N GLY A 161 -15.20 11.16 18.26
CA GLY A 161 -16.53 10.95 17.71
C GLY A 161 -16.68 11.47 16.28
N ASP A 162 -17.89 11.94 15.93
CA ASP A 162 -18.21 12.38 14.57
C ASP A 162 -17.41 13.60 14.11
N CYS A 163 -17.06 14.51 15.01
CA CYS A 163 -16.22 15.67 14.67
C CYS A 163 -14.76 15.28 14.38
N GLY A 164 -14.32 14.11 14.83
CA GLY A 164 -13.02 13.55 14.46
C GLY A 164 -12.97 12.96 13.06
N ARG A 165 -14.11 12.75 12.40
CA ARG A 165 -14.19 12.07 11.10
C ARG A 165 -13.71 12.98 9.96
N PRO A 166 -12.67 12.59 9.20
CA PRO A 166 -12.22 13.37 8.06
C PRO A 166 -13.26 13.40 6.93
N ARG A 167 -13.44 14.58 6.30
CA ARG A 167 -14.33 14.78 5.15
C ARG A 167 -13.59 14.97 3.83
N VAL A 168 -12.33 15.39 3.90
CA VAL A 168 -11.49 15.64 2.73
C VAL A 168 -10.21 14.81 2.83
N ALA A 169 -9.83 14.20 1.71
CA ALA A 169 -8.54 13.54 1.55
C ALA A 169 -7.47 14.57 1.15
N TRP A 170 -6.25 14.36 1.63
CA TRP A 170 -5.13 15.29 1.44
C TRP A 170 -3.88 14.50 1.11
N GLN A 171 -3.53 14.49 -0.17
CA GLN A 171 -2.40 13.75 -0.73
C GLN A 171 -1.43 14.74 -1.36
N ILE A 172 -0.87 15.61 -0.54
CA ILE A 172 -0.02 16.69 -1.05
C ILE A 172 1.32 16.20 -1.57
N ASP A 173 1.82 15.08 -1.05
CA ASP A 173 3.18 14.62 -1.31
C ASP A 173 3.40 13.27 -2.03
N PRO A 174 2.41 12.36 -2.21
CA PRO A 174 2.64 11.20 -3.07
C PRO A 174 3.03 11.59 -4.50
N PHE A 175 3.90 10.78 -5.11
CA PHE A 175 4.59 11.15 -6.34
C PHE A 175 3.80 10.72 -7.60
N GLY A 176 2.65 11.36 -7.79
CA GLY A 176 1.60 10.95 -8.73
C GLY A 176 0.45 10.26 -7.99
N HIS A 177 -0.72 10.20 -8.62
CA HIS A 177 -1.96 9.81 -7.93
C HIS A 177 -2.72 8.72 -8.70
N SER A 178 -3.20 7.72 -7.95
CA SER A 178 -3.86 6.53 -8.47
C SER A 178 -5.37 6.71 -8.58
N ARG A 179 -5.94 6.26 -9.69
CA ARG A 179 -7.40 6.21 -9.87
C ARG A 179 -8.08 5.31 -8.82
N GLU A 180 -7.43 4.20 -8.46
CA GLU A 180 -7.93 3.30 -7.43
C GLU A 180 -7.97 3.97 -6.06
N GLN A 181 -6.98 4.82 -5.74
CA GLN A 181 -6.96 5.58 -4.48
C GLN A 181 -8.17 6.53 -4.39
N ALA A 182 -8.52 7.23 -5.47
CA ALA A 182 -9.72 8.07 -5.51
C ALA A 182 -11.01 7.26 -5.31
N SER A 183 -11.10 6.07 -5.93
CA SER A 183 -12.22 5.14 -5.74
C SER A 183 -12.34 4.66 -4.29
N LEU A 184 -11.21 4.33 -3.64
CA LEU A 184 -11.17 3.94 -2.23
C LEU A 184 -11.60 5.10 -1.33
N PHE A 185 -11.14 6.32 -1.59
CA PHE A 185 -11.53 7.50 -0.81
C PHE A 185 -13.03 7.82 -0.92
N ALA A 186 -13.59 7.72 -2.12
CA ALA A 186 -15.03 7.85 -2.31
C ALA A 186 -15.80 6.84 -1.43
N GLN A 187 -15.36 5.57 -1.40
CA GLN A 187 -15.96 4.50 -0.59
C GLN A 187 -15.70 4.63 0.92
N MET A 188 -14.65 5.35 1.33
CA MET A 188 -14.39 5.72 2.73
C MET A 188 -15.25 6.90 3.21
N GLY A 189 -15.99 7.54 2.31
CA GLY A 189 -16.92 8.62 2.62
C GLY A 189 -16.35 10.03 2.46
N PHE A 190 -15.20 10.18 1.81
CA PHE A 190 -14.65 11.51 1.50
C PHE A 190 -15.51 12.25 0.47
N ASP A 191 -15.66 13.56 0.68
CA ASP A 191 -16.36 14.50 -0.20
C ASP A 191 -15.45 15.04 -1.32
N GLY A 192 -14.14 15.08 -1.07
CA GLY A 192 -13.16 15.49 -2.07
C GLY A 192 -11.71 15.16 -1.69
N LEU A 193 -10.81 15.39 -2.63
CA LEU A 193 -9.36 15.15 -2.55
C LEU A 193 -8.61 16.40 -3.03
N PHE A 194 -7.58 16.82 -2.29
CA PHE A 194 -6.61 17.80 -2.78
C PHE A 194 -5.20 17.22 -2.79
N PHE A 195 -4.45 17.52 -3.85
CA PHE A 195 -3.12 16.95 -4.05
C PHE A 195 -2.12 17.93 -4.68
N GLY A 196 -0.82 17.69 -4.48
CA GLY A 196 0.25 18.61 -4.88
C GLY A 196 0.99 18.25 -6.17
N ARG A 197 1.11 16.96 -6.51
CA ARG A 197 2.08 16.46 -7.49
C ARG A 197 1.41 15.81 -8.71
N LEU A 198 1.48 16.49 -9.85
CA LEU A 198 1.08 15.99 -11.16
C LEU A 198 2.10 16.41 -12.21
N ASP A 199 2.04 15.78 -13.39
CA ASP A 199 2.93 16.10 -14.51
C ASP A 199 2.92 17.61 -14.81
N TYR A 200 4.10 18.18 -14.99
CA TYR A 200 4.27 19.63 -15.17
C TYR A 200 3.56 20.16 -16.44
N GLN A 201 3.46 19.34 -17.49
CA GLN A 201 2.74 19.71 -18.71
C GLN A 201 1.23 19.66 -18.46
N ASP A 202 0.73 18.63 -17.78
CA ASP A 202 -0.70 18.54 -17.37
C ASP A 202 -1.07 19.72 -16.49
N LYS A 203 -0.24 20.04 -15.49
CA LYS A 203 -0.44 21.18 -14.59
C LYS A 203 -0.55 22.51 -15.35
N PHE A 204 0.34 22.74 -16.31
CA PHE A 204 0.33 23.95 -17.14
C PHE A 204 -0.97 24.08 -17.95
N VAL A 205 -1.37 22.99 -18.63
CA VAL A 205 -2.61 22.97 -19.41
C VAL A 205 -3.83 23.20 -18.52
N ARG A 206 -3.89 22.54 -17.36
CA ARG A 206 -4.98 22.69 -16.39
C ARG A 206 -5.09 24.10 -15.82
N ALA A 207 -3.96 24.73 -15.49
CA ALA A 207 -3.94 26.09 -15.00
C ALA A 207 -4.49 27.08 -16.04
N ILE A 208 -4.08 26.97 -17.30
CA ILE A 208 -4.55 27.89 -18.36
C ILE A 208 -6.02 27.64 -18.71
N SER A 209 -6.45 26.38 -18.73
CA SER A 209 -7.82 25.99 -19.05
C SER A 209 -8.79 26.06 -17.86
N LYS A 210 -8.31 26.41 -16.67
CA LYS A 210 -9.08 26.43 -15.41
C LYS A 210 -9.70 25.08 -15.05
N THR A 211 -8.97 23.99 -15.32
CA THR A 211 -9.37 22.60 -15.06
C THR A 211 -8.47 21.93 -14.00
N MET A 212 -7.89 22.73 -13.11
CA MET A 212 -7.18 22.25 -11.91
C MET A 212 -8.13 21.55 -10.92
N GLU A 213 -9.43 21.73 -11.08
CA GLU A 213 -10.49 21.17 -10.24
C GLU A 213 -11.49 20.42 -11.12
N MET A 214 -11.83 19.20 -10.72
CA MET A 214 -12.58 18.24 -11.54
C MET A 214 -13.31 17.22 -10.67
N VAL A 215 -14.29 16.51 -11.25
CA VAL A 215 -14.82 15.28 -10.67
C VAL A 215 -14.05 14.11 -11.28
N TRP A 216 -13.29 13.40 -10.45
CA TRP A 216 -12.53 12.23 -10.87
C TRP A 216 -13.38 10.98 -10.73
N LYS A 217 -13.60 10.28 -11.84
CA LYS A 217 -14.33 9.00 -11.86
C LYS A 217 -13.36 7.88 -11.49
N GLY A 218 -13.40 7.44 -10.23
CA GLY A 218 -12.47 6.45 -9.69
C GLY A 218 -12.67 5.03 -10.26
N SER A 219 -13.90 4.69 -10.66
CA SER A 219 -14.25 3.37 -11.19
C SER A 219 -15.44 3.49 -12.16
N PRO A 220 -15.26 4.13 -13.33
CA PRO A 220 -16.37 4.48 -14.23
C PRO A 220 -17.12 3.24 -14.76
N SER A 221 -16.40 2.14 -14.99
CA SER A 221 -16.97 0.91 -15.58
C SER A 221 -17.58 -0.06 -14.57
N ASN A 222 -17.23 0.06 -13.28
CA ASN A 222 -17.65 -0.89 -12.25
C ASN A 222 -18.57 -0.23 -11.20
N LEU A 223 -18.06 0.74 -10.45
CA LEU A 223 -18.80 1.36 -9.34
C LEU A 223 -19.56 2.63 -9.74
N LYS A 224 -19.25 3.20 -10.91
CA LYS A 224 -19.88 4.42 -11.45
C LYS A 224 -19.83 5.57 -10.42
N LYS A 225 -20.94 6.31 -10.26
CA LYS A 225 -21.04 7.51 -9.41
C LYS A 225 -20.70 7.29 -7.93
N THR A 226 -20.78 6.06 -7.40
CA THR A 226 -20.38 5.82 -6.00
C THR A 226 -18.87 5.94 -5.81
N SER A 227 -18.09 5.88 -6.88
CA SER A 227 -16.63 6.08 -6.90
C SER A 227 -16.19 7.48 -7.36
N ASP A 228 -17.12 8.35 -7.76
CA ASP A 228 -16.79 9.71 -8.16
C ASP A 228 -16.33 10.51 -6.94
N LEU A 229 -15.26 11.30 -7.11
CA LEU A 229 -14.69 12.13 -6.06
C LEU A 229 -14.27 13.49 -6.62
N PHE A 230 -14.73 14.58 -6.00
CA PHE A 230 -14.22 15.89 -6.36
C PHE A 230 -12.72 15.96 -6.05
N THR A 231 -11.94 16.45 -7.00
CA THR A 231 -10.49 16.43 -6.91
C THR A 231 -9.92 17.77 -7.36
N GLY A 232 -9.01 18.35 -6.57
CA GLY A 232 -8.35 19.61 -6.88
C GLY A 232 -6.83 19.51 -6.80
N ALA A 233 -6.14 19.93 -7.85
CA ALA A 233 -4.69 20.10 -7.86
C ALA A 233 -4.30 21.46 -7.25
N LEU A 234 -3.28 21.47 -6.38
CA LEU A 234 -2.76 22.69 -5.78
C LEU A 234 -1.89 23.49 -6.79
N PHE A 235 -2.02 24.81 -6.78
CA PHE A 235 -1.39 25.69 -7.77
C PHE A 235 0.15 25.65 -7.75
N ARG A 236 0.80 25.79 -6.58
CA ARG A 236 2.27 25.85 -6.43
C ARG A 236 2.80 24.83 -5.41
N GLY A 237 2.32 23.58 -5.48
CA GLY A 237 2.67 22.55 -4.50
C GLY A 237 1.91 22.79 -3.19
N TYR A 238 2.51 22.42 -2.05
CA TYR A 238 1.87 22.50 -0.73
C TYR A 238 2.50 23.54 0.21
N GLY A 239 3.39 24.39 -0.29
CA GLY A 239 3.99 25.51 0.43
C GLY A 239 3.16 26.81 0.35
N PRO A 240 3.47 27.82 1.19
CA PRO A 240 2.88 29.15 1.09
C PRO A 240 3.31 29.88 -0.19
N PRO A 241 2.60 30.96 -0.58
CA PRO A 241 3.11 31.88 -1.59
C PRO A 241 4.51 32.40 -1.22
N LYS A 242 5.36 32.60 -2.23
CA LYS A 242 6.73 33.12 -2.03
C LYS A 242 6.70 34.43 -1.22
N GLY A 243 7.53 34.54 -0.17
CA GLY A 243 7.59 35.71 0.70
C GLY A 243 6.66 35.66 1.92
N PHE A 244 5.97 34.54 2.14
CA PHE A 244 5.00 34.33 3.21
C PHE A 244 5.24 33.03 4.01
N CYS A 245 6.48 32.51 4.02
CA CYS A 245 6.84 31.46 4.98
C CYS A 245 7.26 32.07 6.32
N PHE A 246 6.42 31.91 7.35
CA PHE A 246 6.63 32.52 8.67
C PHE A 246 7.20 31.55 9.71
N ASP A 247 7.83 30.47 9.27
CA ASP A 247 8.45 29.49 10.14
C ASP A 247 9.85 29.91 10.61
N LEU A 248 10.32 29.33 11.71
CA LEU A 248 11.72 29.45 12.17
C LEU A 248 12.71 28.83 11.17
N LEU A 249 12.24 27.93 10.30
CA LEU A 249 13.03 27.32 9.23
C LEU A 249 13.14 28.20 7.98
N CYS A 250 12.41 29.31 7.94
CA CYS A 250 12.32 30.21 6.79
C CYS A 250 13.02 31.55 7.04
N SER A 251 13.29 32.27 5.95
CA SER A 251 13.99 33.56 5.96
C SER A 251 13.16 34.71 5.39
N ASP A 252 11.85 34.53 5.22
CA ASP A 252 10.97 35.60 4.71
C ASP A 252 10.71 36.62 5.83
N ASP A 253 10.68 37.91 5.47
CA ASP A 253 10.42 38.97 6.45
C ASP A 253 9.02 38.82 7.08
N PRO A 254 8.87 39.07 8.40
CA PRO A 254 7.56 39.16 9.03
C PRO A 254 6.81 40.41 8.56
N ILE A 255 5.53 40.51 8.93
CA ILE A 255 4.73 41.73 8.72
C ILE A 255 5.01 42.70 9.87
N MET A 256 5.66 43.82 9.54
CA MET A 256 6.05 44.89 10.45
C MET A 256 5.03 46.03 10.31
N ASP A 257 4.05 46.06 11.21
CA ASP A 257 2.85 46.90 11.14
C ASP A 257 2.84 48.09 12.12
N ASP A 258 3.97 48.36 12.76
CA ASP A 258 4.20 49.59 13.54
C ASP A 258 4.84 50.65 12.64
N ASP A 259 4.07 51.67 12.27
CA ASP A 259 4.49 52.74 11.35
C ASP A 259 5.58 53.67 11.92
N ARG A 260 5.94 53.49 13.19
CA ARG A 260 7.06 54.19 13.85
C ARG A 260 8.40 53.48 13.64
N MET A 261 8.39 52.23 13.19
CA MET A 261 9.61 51.44 12.96
C MET A 261 10.19 51.69 11.56
N GLN A 262 11.51 51.66 11.45
CA GLN A 262 12.22 51.95 10.18
C GLN A 262 11.85 50.98 9.05
N ASP A 263 11.59 49.72 9.38
CA ASP A 263 11.36 48.63 8.43
C ASP A 263 9.86 48.31 8.21
N TYR A 264 8.96 49.29 8.44
CA TYR A 264 7.53 49.12 8.19
C TYR A 264 7.26 48.67 6.75
N ASN A 265 6.64 47.49 6.58
CA ASN A 265 6.56 46.81 5.27
C ASN A 265 5.14 46.41 4.85
N VAL A 266 4.09 46.85 5.55
CA VAL A 266 2.70 46.47 5.27
C VAL A 266 2.28 46.76 3.82
N PRO A 267 2.55 47.94 3.20
CA PRO A 267 2.13 48.21 1.83
C PRO A 267 2.70 47.18 0.84
N GLN A 268 3.99 46.87 0.96
CA GLN A 268 4.68 45.89 0.13
C GLN A 268 4.11 44.48 0.33
N LYS A 269 3.97 44.03 1.60
CA LYS A 269 3.45 42.69 1.90
C LYS A 269 2.00 42.51 1.42
N VAL A 270 1.15 43.52 1.59
CA VAL A 270 -0.24 43.49 1.11
C VAL A 270 -0.30 43.44 -0.41
N GLU A 271 0.49 44.27 -1.11
CA GLU A 271 0.55 44.26 -2.57
C GLU A 271 1.03 42.91 -3.10
N MET A 272 2.12 42.37 -2.56
CA MET A 272 2.65 41.05 -2.90
C MET A 272 1.59 39.96 -2.73
N PHE A 273 0.87 39.96 -1.60
CA PHE A 273 -0.15 38.94 -1.32
C PHE A 273 -1.37 39.07 -2.23
N VAL A 274 -1.84 40.29 -2.49
CA VAL A 274 -2.96 40.55 -3.41
C VAL A 274 -2.61 40.12 -4.82
N ASN A 275 -1.37 40.37 -5.27
CA ASN A 275 -0.90 39.93 -6.58
C ASN A 275 -0.83 38.40 -6.67
N ALA A 276 -0.27 37.72 -5.67
CA ALA A 276 -0.29 36.26 -5.61
C ALA A 276 -1.72 35.69 -5.60
N SER A 277 -2.63 36.32 -4.85
CA SER A 277 -4.05 35.91 -4.79
C SER A 277 -4.73 35.99 -6.16
N LYS A 278 -4.49 37.09 -6.89
CA LYS A 278 -5.01 37.27 -8.25
C LYS A 278 -4.37 36.29 -9.23
N GLU A 279 -3.06 36.07 -9.15
CA GLU A 279 -2.35 35.09 -9.98
C GLU A 279 -2.93 33.68 -9.81
N TRP A 280 -3.06 33.21 -8.57
CA TRP A 280 -3.55 31.87 -8.29
C TRP A 280 -5.02 31.73 -8.72
N ALA A 281 -5.84 32.76 -8.52
CA ALA A 281 -7.24 32.77 -8.97
C ALA A 281 -7.41 32.62 -10.48
N LEU A 282 -6.40 32.96 -11.30
CA LEU A 282 -6.47 32.76 -12.75
C LEU A 282 -6.51 31.28 -13.15
N ALA A 283 -6.02 30.38 -12.29
CA ALA A 283 -5.94 28.95 -12.58
C ALA A 283 -7.20 28.16 -12.19
N TYR A 284 -8.16 28.80 -11.52
CA TYR A 284 -9.36 28.16 -10.98
C TYR A 284 -10.64 28.71 -11.61
N ALA A 285 -11.69 27.88 -11.61
CA ALA A 285 -12.97 28.22 -12.23
C ALA A 285 -13.83 29.16 -11.38
N THR A 286 -13.64 29.14 -10.06
CA THR A 286 -14.39 29.98 -9.11
C THR A 286 -13.56 31.15 -8.59
N LYS A 287 -14.17 32.00 -7.74
CA LYS A 287 -13.45 33.05 -7.00
C LYS A 287 -12.92 32.57 -5.64
N HIS A 288 -12.91 31.28 -5.37
CA HIS A 288 -12.29 30.72 -4.17
C HIS A 288 -10.90 30.20 -4.53
N VAL A 289 -9.91 30.49 -3.69
CA VAL A 289 -8.54 30.00 -3.86
C VAL A 289 -8.07 29.44 -2.52
N LEU A 290 -7.57 28.21 -2.54
CA LEU A 290 -6.90 27.60 -1.39
C LEU A 290 -5.41 27.94 -1.42
N MET A 291 -4.89 28.50 -0.32
CA MET A 291 -3.47 28.73 -0.10
C MET A 291 -2.99 27.92 1.12
N PRO A 292 -2.17 26.87 0.91
CA PRO A 292 -1.55 26.16 2.02
C PRO A 292 -0.60 27.11 2.76
N MET A 293 -0.73 27.25 4.07
CA MET A 293 0.13 28.09 4.90
C MET A 293 0.96 27.20 5.80
N GLY A 294 1.85 26.41 5.20
CA GLY A 294 2.60 25.35 5.86
C GLY A 294 3.54 24.65 4.89
N SER A 295 4.42 23.79 5.39
CA SER A 295 5.36 22.93 4.63
C SER A 295 5.91 21.86 5.59
N ASP A 296 6.85 21.03 5.13
CA ASP A 296 7.58 20.04 5.92
C ASP A 296 7.97 20.56 7.32
N PHE A 297 7.41 19.94 8.36
CA PHE A 297 7.72 20.18 9.77
C PHE A 297 7.71 21.65 10.25
N ASN A 298 6.88 22.49 9.60
CA ASN A 298 6.61 23.85 10.05
C ASN A 298 5.73 23.86 11.32
N TYR A 299 5.51 25.04 11.90
CA TYR A 299 4.75 25.29 13.14
C TYR A 299 5.42 24.84 14.44
N GLN A 300 6.71 24.50 14.43
CA GLN A 300 7.51 24.35 15.67
C GLN A 300 7.49 25.64 16.52
N SER A 301 7.27 26.80 15.88
CA SER A 301 6.86 28.04 16.53
C SER A 301 5.57 28.56 15.91
N ALA A 302 4.44 27.94 16.27
CA ALA A 302 3.13 28.29 15.75
C ALA A 302 2.76 29.78 15.97
N ASN A 303 3.25 30.40 17.04
CA ASN A 303 3.01 31.83 17.30
C ASN A 303 3.50 32.74 16.16
N ALA A 304 4.68 32.44 15.59
CA ALA A 304 5.25 33.23 14.49
C ALA A 304 4.35 33.19 13.25
N TRP A 305 3.82 32.01 12.93
CA TRP A 305 2.82 31.84 11.87
C TRP A 305 1.55 32.63 12.17
N PHE A 306 0.84 32.27 13.24
CA PHE A 306 -0.47 32.86 13.52
C PHE A 306 -0.42 34.38 13.69
N LYS A 307 0.62 34.93 14.32
CA LYS A 307 0.78 36.39 14.45
C LYS A 307 0.90 37.10 13.10
N ASN A 308 1.62 36.51 12.15
CA ASN A 308 1.76 37.09 10.80
C ASN A 308 0.51 36.85 9.94
N LEU A 309 -0.15 35.70 10.06
CA LEU A 309 -1.41 35.43 9.38
C LEU A 309 -2.53 36.36 9.88
N ASP A 310 -2.61 36.62 11.19
CA ASP A 310 -3.56 37.57 11.79
C ASP A 310 -3.36 38.99 11.19
N LYS A 311 -2.11 39.45 11.10
CA LYS A 311 -1.77 40.73 10.46
C LYS A 311 -2.11 40.73 8.97
N LEU A 312 -1.80 39.66 8.26
CA LEU A 312 -2.06 39.53 6.83
C LEU A 312 -3.56 39.65 6.54
N ILE A 313 -4.39 38.87 7.26
CA ILE A 313 -5.85 38.90 7.16
C ILE A 313 -6.35 40.33 7.44
N LYS A 314 -5.92 40.94 8.55
CA LYS A 314 -6.31 42.30 8.93
C LYS A 314 -6.00 43.33 7.85
N HIS A 315 -4.76 43.36 7.36
CA HIS A 315 -4.31 44.43 6.46
C HIS A 315 -4.80 44.25 5.02
N VAL A 316 -4.89 43.01 4.51
CA VAL A 316 -5.47 42.75 3.18
C VAL A 316 -6.98 43.05 3.20
N ASN A 317 -7.71 42.60 4.23
CA ASN A 317 -9.15 42.83 4.30
C ASN A 317 -9.53 44.30 4.49
N LYS A 318 -8.66 45.11 5.12
CA LYS A 318 -8.84 46.58 5.20
C LYS A 318 -8.88 47.24 3.82
N GLN A 319 -8.21 46.65 2.82
CA GLN A 319 -8.20 47.12 1.43
C GLN A 319 -9.15 46.33 0.51
N SER A 320 -9.97 45.42 1.05
CA SER A 320 -10.82 44.51 0.25
C SER A 320 -11.79 45.23 -0.71
N ASN A 321 -12.24 46.44 -0.37
CA ASN A 321 -13.12 47.23 -1.24
C ASN A 321 -12.44 47.63 -2.57
N THR A 322 -11.13 47.89 -2.55
CA THR A 322 -10.32 48.25 -3.72
C THR A 322 -9.64 47.04 -4.35
N SER A 323 -9.06 46.14 -3.55
CA SER A 323 -8.35 44.96 -4.04
C SER A 323 -9.28 43.88 -4.60
N LYS A 324 -10.54 43.85 -4.14
CA LYS A 324 -11.51 42.77 -4.34
C LYS A 324 -11.03 41.40 -3.85
N VAL A 325 -10.15 41.39 -2.86
CA VAL A 325 -9.64 40.18 -2.19
C VAL A 325 -10.13 40.16 -0.74
N ASN A 326 -10.66 39.01 -0.31
CA ASN A 326 -11.03 38.69 1.05
C ASN A 326 -10.20 37.49 1.51
N VAL A 327 -9.57 37.59 2.67
CA VAL A 327 -8.68 36.56 3.24
C VAL A 327 -9.27 36.06 4.55
N LEU A 328 -9.23 34.74 4.76
CA LEU A 328 -9.78 34.10 5.95
C LEU A 328 -8.96 32.87 6.32
N TYR A 329 -8.88 32.56 7.62
CA TYR A 329 -8.53 31.22 8.06
C TYR A 329 -9.58 30.23 7.56
N SER A 330 -9.14 29.07 7.08
CA SER A 330 -9.99 28.05 6.49
C SER A 330 -9.35 26.67 6.65
N THR A 331 -10.12 25.65 6.28
CA THR A 331 -9.66 24.27 6.09
C THR A 331 -9.99 23.82 4.65
N PRO A 332 -9.44 22.67 4.19
CA PRO A 332 -9.81 22.08 2.90
C PRO A 332 -11.30 21.77 2.78
N SER A 333 -11.95 21.34 3.88
CA SER A 333 -13.40 21.10 3.91
C SER A 333 -14.20 22.39 3.67
N CYS A 334 -13.80 23.50 4.27
CA CYS A 334 -14.46 24.79 4.05
C CYS A 334 -14.24 25.35 2.64
N TYR A 335 -13.06 25.12 2.07
CA TYR A 335 -12.79 25.42 0.67
C TYR A 335 -13.71 24.60 -0.26
N LEU A 336 -13.73 23.27 -0.06
CA LEU A 336 -14.58 22.36 -0.83
C LEU A 336 -16.06 22.71 -0.74
N SER A 337 -16.55 23.06 0.46
CA SER A 337 -17.93 23.53 0.66
C SER A 337 -18.23 24.78 -0.17
N SER A 338 -17.28 25.70 -0.27
CA SER A 338 -17.43 26.92 -1.06
C SER A 338 -17.48 26.62 -2.56
N LEU A 339 -16.66 25.67 -3.04
CA LEU A 339 -16.71 25.19 -4.42
C LEU A 339 -18.04 24.51 -4.75
N ASN A 340 -18.58 23.71 -3.82
CA ASN A 340 -19.88 23.07 -3.99
C ASN A 340 -21.03 24.09 -4.08
N LYS A 341 -21.01 25.09 -3.19
CA LYS A 341 -21.99 26.19 -3.17
C LYS A 341 -21.92 27.11 -4.40
N ALA A 342 -20.79 27.14 -5.12
CA ALA A 342 -20.68 27.91 -6.36
C ALA A 342 -21.63 27.41 -7.46
N GLY A 343 -22.10 26.16 -7.38
CA GLY A 343 -23.15 25.63 -8.26
C GLY A 343 -22.78 25.52 -9.74
N ILE A 344 -21.49 25.58 -10.07
CA ILE A 344 -20.99 25.48 -11.45
C ILE A 344 -20.89 24.02 -11.92
N ARG A 345 -20.65 23.83 -13.23
CA ARG A 345 -20.33 22.51 -13.81
C ARG A 345 -18.83 22.29 -13.80
N TRP A 346 -18.41 21.10 -13.39
CA TRP A 346 -17.02 20.69 -13.27
C TRP A 346 -16.61 19.74 -14.40
N PRO A 347 -15.38 19.86 -14.93
CA PRO A 347 -14.84 18.87 -15.87
C PRO A 347 -14.66 17.51 -15.18
N THR A 348 -14.50 16.46 -15.97
CA THR A 348 -14.30 15.09 -15.49
C THR A 348 -12.93 14.54 -15.89
N LYS A 349 -12.47 13.50 -15.18
CA LYS A 349 -11.28 12.71 -15.50
C LYS A 349 -11.55 11.23 -15.21
N GLU A 350 -11.00 10.30 -16.00
CA GLU A 350 -11.22 8.84 -15.84
C GLU A 350 -9.93 8.00 -15.81
N ASP A 351 -8.78 8.57 -16.19
CA ASP A 351 -7.45 7.97 -16.08
C ASP A 351 -6.79 8.34 -14.73
N ASP A 352 -5.51 8.03 -14.54
CA ASP A 352 -4.75 8.38 -13.34
C ASP A 352 -3.78 9.56 -13.57
N PHE A 353 -3.02 9.95 -12.54
CA PHE A 353 -1.97 10.97 -12.62
C PHE A 353 -0.57 10.34 -12.66
N PHE A 354 -0.45 9.18 -13.30
CA PHE A 354 0.83 8.51 -13.53
C PHE A 354 1.27 8.55 -14.99
N PRO A 355 2.59 8.52 -15.26
CA PRO A 355 3.67 8.80 -14.30
C PRO A 355 3.79 10.31 -13.99
N TYR A 356 4.27 10.65 -12.80
CA TYR A 356 4.57 12.03 -12.41
C TYR A 356 5.94 12.48 -12.95
N ALA A 357 6.00 13.71 -13.45
CA ALA A 357 7.23 14.43 -13.74
C ALA A 357 7.09 15.90 -13.37
N HIS A 358 8.04 16.46 -12.62
CA HIS A 358 8.01 17.90 -12.30
C HIS A 358 8.72 18.78 -13.34
N ARG A 359 9.48 18.16 -14.25
CA ARG A 359 10.21 18.80 -15.36
C ARG A 359 10.56 17.78 -16.44
N ALA A 360 11.09 18.27 -17.56
CA ALA A 360 11.32 17.50 -18.79
C ALA A 360 12.09 16.18 -18.58
N HIS A 361 13.17 16.17 -17.79
CA HIS A 361 14.06 15.01 -17.66
C HIS A 361 13.95 14.29 -16.30
N SER A 362 12.84 14.50 -15.59
CA SER A 362 12.66 14.02 -14.21
C SER A 362 11.33 13.28 -14.06
N PHE A 363 11.21 12.14 -14.72
CA PHE A 363 10.11 11.20 -14.48
C PHE A 363 10.37 10.40 -13.21
N TRP A 364 9.45 10.49 -12.26
CA TRP A 364 9.55 9.82 -10.95
C TRP A 364 9.00 8.41 -11.10
N THR A 365 9.66 7.61 -11.93
CA THR A 365 9.28 6.21 -12.18
C THR A 365 10.32 5.23 -11.66
N GLY A 366 11.38 5.73 -11.03
CA GLY A 366 12.41 4.94 -10.38
C GLY A 366 11.93 4.32 -9.07
N TYR A 367 11.17 5.09 -8.28
CA TYR A 367 10.67 4.64 -6.98
C TYR A 367 9.68 3.47 -7.06
N PHE A 368 9.07 3.25 -8.23
CA PHE A 368 8.27 2.04 -8.48
C PHE A 368 9.08 0.75 -8.24
N SER A 369 10.42 0.81 -8.32
CA SER A 369 11.34 -0.31 -8.11
C SER A 369 12.47 -0.05 -7.11
N SER A 370 12.57 1.14 -6.49
CA SER A 370 13.57 1.41 -5.44
C SER A 370 13.33 0.55 -4.20
N ARG A 371 14.40 0.08 -3.55
CA ARG A 371 14.34 -0.83 -2.39
C ARG A 371 13.44 -2.05 -2.59
N PRO A 372 13.66 -2.86 -3.65
CA PRO A 372 12.75 -3.96 -4.00
C PRO A 372 12.72 -5.07 -2.93
N ALA A 373 13.71 -5.16 -2.05
CA ALA A 373 13.67 -6.05 -0.90
C ALA A 373 12.66 -5.58 0.17
N LEU A 374 12.61 -4.28 0.46
CA LEU A 374 11.64 -3.70 1.41
C LEU A 374 10.21 -3.81 0.86
N LYS A 375 10.00 -3.51 -0.43
CA LYS A 375 8.68 -3.67 -1.08
C LYS A 375 8.10 -5.08 -0.92
N GLU A 376 8.92 -6.10 -1.09
CA GLU A 376 8.49 -7.49 -0.85
C GLU A 376 8.26 -7.78 0.63
N TYR A 377 9.09 -7.20 1.50
CA TYR A 377 8.92 -7.41 2.93
C TYR A 377 7.60 -6.81 3.43
N VAL A 378 7.22 -5.63 2.95
CA VAL A 378 5.89 -5.02 3.19
C VAL A 378 4.78 -5.93 2.67
N ARG A 379 4.90 -6.44 1.45
CA ARG A 379 3.92 -7.33 0.81
C ARG A 379 3.66 -8.61 1.61
N ARG A 380 4.72 -9.33 2.01
CA ARG A 380 4.63 -10.54 2.82
C ARG A 380 4.10 -10.26 4.23
N THR A 381 4.50 -9.13 4.81
CA THR A 381 4.08 -8.75 6.16
C THR A 381 2.61 -8.37 6.19
N ASN A 382 2.09 -7.73 5.15
CA ASN A 382 0.67 -7.42 5.01
C ASN A 382 -0.20 -8.69 4.93
N ASN A 383 0.23 -9.71 4.18
CA ASN A 383 -0.41 -11.04 4.20
C ASN A 383 -0.40 -11.63 5.61
N PHE A 384 0.77 -11.64 6.27
CA PHE A 384 0.87 -12.21 7.61
C PHE A 384 0.03 -11.46 8.65
N LEU A 385 -0.17 -10.16 8.49
CA LEU A 385 -1.14 -9.39 9.28
C LEU A 385 -2.56 -9.91 9.07
N GLN A 386 -2.99 -10.21 7.83
CA GLN A 386 -4.30 -10.82 7.60
C GLN A 386 -4.41 -12.20 8.26
N VAL A 387 -3.38 -13.05 8.14
CA VAL A 387 -3.34 -14.36 8.84
C VAL A 387 -3.51 -14.18 10.34
N CYS A 388 -2.76 -13.26 10.93
CA CYS A 388 -2.80 -12.97 12.37
C CYS A 388 -4.20 -12.51 12.82
N LYS A 389 -4.80 -11.53 12.13
CA LYS A 389 -6.16 -11.03 12.41
C LYS A 389 -7.24 -12.09 12.23
N GLN A 390 -7.15 -12.89 11.17
CA GLN A 390 -8.08 -13.99 10.91
C GLN A 390 -8.01 -15.05 12.02
N MET A 391 -6.80 -15.50 12.37
CA MET A 391 -6.62 -16.56 13.35
C MET A 391 -7.03 -16.10 14.76
N ASP A 392 -6.74 -14.85 15.12
CA ASP A 392 -7.24 -14.22 16.35
C ASP A 392 -8.78 -14.24 16.43
N ALA A 393 -9.45 -13.72 15.39
CA ALA A 393 -10.90 -13.65 15.31
C ALA A 393 -11.56 -15.04 15.32
N ILE A 394 -11.03 -15.97 14.51
CA ILE A 394 -11.56 -17.33 14.39
C ILE A 394 -11.39 -18.12 15.69
N ALA A 395 -10.23 -18.01 16.34
CA ALA A 395 -9.98 -18.67 17.61
C ALA A 395 -10.66 -17.97 18.80
N MET A 396 -11.30 -16.81 18.57
CA MET A 396 -11.95 -15.99 19.59
C MET A 396 -10.99 -15.76 20.77
N LEU A 397 -9.76 -15.32 20.47
CA LEU A 397 -8.77 -15.01 21.49
C LEU A 397 -9.27 -13.89 22.40
N ARG A 398 -8.90 -13.98 23.68
CA ARG A 398 -9.32 -13.04 24.72
C ARG A 398 -8.12 -12.25 25.21
N ASP A 399 -8.35 -11.18 25.95
CA ASP A 399 -7.25 -10.33 26.43
C ASP A 399 -6.25 -11.01 27.37
N THR A 400 -6.64 -12.11 28.03
CA THR A 400 -5.68 -12.95 28.77
C THR A 400 -4.56 -13.50 27.87
N ASP A 401 -4.79 -13.51 26.56
CA ASP A 401 -3.86 -13.96 25.53
C ASP A 401 -3.02 -12.78 24.96
N ASN A 402 -3.20 -11.54 25.44
CA ASN A 402 -2.53 -10.30 24.96
C ASN A 402 -2.68 -9.98 23.46
N SER A 403 -3.54 -10.69 22.73
CA SER A 403 -3.56 -10.66 21.26
C SER A 403 -3.84 -9.27 20.67
N THR A 404 -4.72 -8.49 21.31
CA THR A 404 -5.04 -7.11 20.92
C THR A 404 -3.79 -6.24 20.82
N TYR A 405 -2.93 -6.31 21.85
CA TYR A 405 -1.69 -5.54 21.92
C TYR A 405 -0.67 -6.01 20.86
N GLU A 406 -0.52 -7.33 20.72
CA GLU A 406 0.43 -7.93 19.77
C GLU A 406 0.08 -7.61 18.31
N ILE A 407 -1.20 -7.71 17.95
CA ILE A 407 -1.71 -7.31 16.62
C ILE A 407 -1.52 -5.82 16.39
N GLN A 408 -1.78 -5.00 17.41
CA GLN A 408 -1.65 -3.54 17.30
C GLN A 408 -0.23 -3.12 16.92
N ILE A 409 0.81 -3.77 17.47
CA ILE A 409 2.20 -3.49 17.09
C ILE A 409 2.42 -3.68 15.59
N LEU A 410 1.87 -4.75 15.00
CA LEU A 410 2.01 -5.00 13.57
C LEU A 410 1.14 -4.08 12.72
N LYS A 411 -0.08 -3.75 13.17
CA LYS A 411 -0.95 -2.76 12.50
C LYS A 411 -0.26 -1.41 12.38
N GLU A 412 0.31 -0.91 13.47
CA GLU A 412 1.02 0.38 13.49
C GLU A 412 2.29 0.35 12.61
N ALA A 413 3.05 -0.75 12.64
CA ALA A 413 4.22 -0.92 11.78
C ALA A 413 3.85 -0.98 10.28
N MET A 414 2.77 -1.70 9.95
CA MET A 414 2.25 -1.77 8.58
C MET A 414 1.70 -0.42 8.10
N GLY A 415 1.02 0.32 8.99
CA GLY A 415 0.55 1.67 8.70
C GLY A 415 1.71 2.62 8.39
N VAL A 416 2.78 2.60 9.20
CA VAL A 416 4.01 3.36 8.93
C VAL A 416 4.59 2.98 7.58
N ALA A 417 4.69 1.68 7.29
CA ALA A 417 5.29 1.19 6.05
C ALA A 417 4.52 1.58 4.77
N GLN A 418 3.30 2.11 4.87
CA GLN A 418 2.56 2.59 3.69
C GLN A 418 2.93 4.01 3.28
N HIS A 419 3.62 4.77 4.14
CA HIS A 419 4.01 6.16 3.88
C HIS A 419 4.73 6.29 2.52
N HIS A 420 4.48 7.39 1.82
CA HIS A 420 5.11 7.77 0.55
C HIS A 420 6.64 7.85 0.54
N ASP A 421 7.34 7.74 1.68
CA ASP A 421 8.80 7.49 1.73
C ASP A 421 9.23 6.11 2.24
N ALA A 422 8.28 5.26 2.64
CA ALA A 422 8.57 3.92 3.14
C ALA A 422 8.53 2.87 2.02
N VAL A 423 7.33 2.40 1.64
CA VAL A 423 7.21 1.37 0.58
C VAL A 423 7.66 1.87 -0.79
N SER A 424 7.68 3.19 -1.02
CA SER A 424 8.26 3.82 -2.21
C SER A 424 9.78 3.64 -2.31
N GLY A 425 10.48 3.47 -1.19
CA GLY A 425 11.93 3.30 -1.12
C GLY A 425 12.72 4.59 -1.35
N THR A 426 12.21 5.72 -0.85
CA THR A 426 12.75 7.08 -1.05
C THR A 426 13.27 7.74 0.24
N GLU A 427 13.34 6.98 1.33
CA GLU A 427 13.96 7.33 2.60
C GLU A 427 15.49 7.14 2.62
N LYS A 428 16.15 7.72 3.63
CA LYS A 428 17.56 7.45 3.95
C LYS A 428 17.78 6.02 4.43
N GLN A 429 18.98 5.46 4.22
CA GLN A 429 19.25 4.06 4.54
C GLN A 429 18.96 3.66 6.01
N PRO A 430 19.29 4.46 7.04
CA PRO A 430 18.95 4.14 8.43
C PRO A 430 17.43 4.07 8.69
N VAL A 431 16.63 4.83 7.95
CA VAL A 431 15.17 4.84 8.04
C VAL A 431 14.59 3.58 7.42
N ALA A 432 15.13 3.12 6.29
CA ALA A 432 14.78 1.83 5.70
C ALA A 432 15.01 0.66 6.68
N TYR A 433 16.09 0.73 7.48
CA TYR A 433 16.36 -0.24 8.55
C TYR A 433 15.36 -0.14 9.71
N ASP A 434 14.96 1.06 10.12
CA ASP A 434 13.91 1.27 11.11
C ASP A 434 12.57 0.67 10.66
N TYR A 435 12.17 0.87 9.40
CA TYR A 435 10.97 0.24 8.83
C TYR A 435 11.05 -1.28 8.86
N ALA A 436 12.16 -1.86 8.39
CA ALA A 436 12.36 -3.31 8.42
C ALA A 436 12.35 -3.86 9.86
N GLN A 437 12.93 -3.13 10.82
CA GLN A 437 12.94 -3.52 12.23
C GLN A 437 11.53 -3.50 12.84
N ARG A 438 10.72 -2.47 12.57
CA ARG A 438 9.33 -2.37 13.03
C ARG A 438 8.48 -3.52 12.49
N LEU A 439 8.59 -3.81 11.19
CA LEU A 439 7.90 -4.93 10.56
C LEU A 439 8.33 -6.27 11.17
N ALA A 440 9.64 -6.48 11.37
CA ALA A 440 10.17 -7.69 12.00
C ALA A 440 9.63 -7.90 13.43
N ARG A 441 9.60 -6.82 14.23
CA ARG A 441 9.02 -6.86 15.57
C ARG A 441 7.54 -7.20 15.52
N GLY A 442 6.74 -6.52 14.70
CA GLY A 442 5.31 -6.79 14.59
C GLY A 442 5.00 -8.21 14.13
N VAL A 443 5.77 -8.76 13.18
CA VAL A 443 5.64 -10.17 12.75
C VAL A 443 5.94 -11.12 13.92
N ALA A 444 6.98 -10.87 14.71
CA ALA A 444 7.32 -11.71 15.86
C ALA A 444 6.22 -11.69 16.94
N GLU A 445 5.57 -10.55 17.17
CA GLU A 445 4.42 -10.44 18.07
C GLU A 445 3.21 -11.21 17.50
N CYS A 446 2.86 -11.02 16.23
CA CYS A 446 1.78 -11.77 15.59
C CYS A 446 2.02 -13.29 15.51
N GLN A 447 3.28 -13.76 15.54
CA GLN A 447 3.59 -15.19 15.62
C GLN A 447 3.17 -15.81 16.97
N LYS A 448 3.06 -15.01 18.04
CA LYS A 448 2.54 -15.45 19.34
C LYS A 448 1.02 -15.62 19.27
N VAL A 449 0.31 -14.61 18.78
CA VAL A 449 -1.13 -14.69 18.46
C VAL A 449 -1.49 -15.92 17.63
N VAL A 450 -0.75 -16.18 16.54
CA VAL A 450 -0.99 -17.36 15.70
C VAL A 450 -0.76 -18.66 16.48
N ASN A 451 0.24 -18.70 17.37
CA ASN A 451 0.47 -19.86 18.24
C ASN A 451 -0.68 -20.08 19.24
N ASP A 452 -1.19 -19.01 19.85
CA ASP A 452 -2.30 -19.09 20.80
C ASP A 452 -3.59 -19.53 20.10
N ALA A 453 -3.82 -19.05 18.87
CA ALA A 453 -4.91 -19.52 18.03
C ALA A 453 -4.78 -21.01 17.69
N PHE A 454 -3.59 -21.51 17.34
CA PHE A 454 -3.38 -22.96 17.21
C PHE A 454 -3.63 -23.71 18.53
N GLY A 455 -3.32 -23.08 19.66
CA GLY A 455 -3.66 -23.55 21.02
C GLY A 455 -5.13 -23.93 21.18
N LYS A 456 -6.04 -23.14 20.60
CA LYS A 456 -7.50 -23.35 20.68
C LYS A 456 -8.07 -24.16 19.51
N LEU A 457 -7.53 -24.00 18.30
CA LEU A 457 -8.09 -24.59 17.08
C LEU A 457 -7.58 -26.01 16.78
N SER A 458 -6.36 -26.34 17.22
CA SER A 458 -5.74 -27.65 16.95
C SER A 458 -6.29 -28.81 17.78
N PRO A 459 -6.59 -28.67 19.09
CA PRO A 459 -7.06 -29.78 19.92
C PRO A 459 -8.40 -30.37 19.49
N PHE A 460 -8.59 -31.66 19.79
CA PHE A 460 -9.88 -32.36 19.71
C PHE A 460 -10.31 -32.83 21.10
N ASN A 461 -11.23 -32.08 21.75
CA ASN A 461 -11.82 -32.43 23.06
C ASN A 461 -10.81 -32.99 24.08
N THR A 462 -9.64 -32.36 24.18
CA THR A 462 -8.53 -32.81 25.03
C THR A 462 -7.97 -31.64 25.84
N SER A 463 -7.45 -31.93 27.03
CA SER A 463 -6.71 -30.98 27.85
C SER A 463 -5.22 -30.91 27.52
N VAL A 464 -4.75 -31.71 26.56
CA VAL A 464 -3.34 -31.71 26.14
C VAL A 464 -3.08 -30.50 25.25
N SER A 465 -2.16 -29.62 25.66
CA SER A 465 -1.76 -28.46 24.86
C SER A 465 -1.02 -28.87 23.58
N PRO A 466 -1.32 -28.24 22.42
CA PRO A 466 -0.59 -28.52 21.20
C PRO A 466 0.85 -28.01 21.28
N PRO A 467 1.79 -28.65 20.57
CA PRO A 467 3.16 -28.16 20.49
C PRO A 467 3.22 -26.76 19.87
N GLY A 468 4.09 -25.90 20.40
CA GLY A 468 4.34 -24.57 19.84
C GLY A 468 4.92 -24.63 18.43
N GLN A 469 4.38 -23.79 17.55
CA GLN A 469 4.81 -23.60 16.18
C GLN A 469 5.99 -22.61 16.11
N GLN A 470 6.96 -22.93 15.25
CA GLN A 470 8.10 -22.07 14.92
C GLN A 470 8.01 -21.63 13.46
N PHE A 471 8.44 -20.40 13.18
CA PHE A 471 8.37 -19.82 11.84
C PHE A 471 9.76 -19.66 11.25
N CYS A 472 9.88 -19.80 9.93
CA CYS A 472 11.12 -19.57 9.20
C CYS A 472 10.95 -18.39 8.24
N ASN A 473 11.48 -17.23 8.62
CA ASN A 473 11.28 -15.98 7.88
C ASN A 473 12.15 -15.89 6.60
N SER A 474 13.21 -16.70 6.52
CA SER A 474 14.25 -16.66 5.47
C SER A 474 14.18 -17.83 4.46
N LEU A 475 12.98 -18.37 4.23
CA LEU A 475 12.78 -19.48 3.27
C LEU A 475 13.13 -19.11 1.82
N ASN A 476 12.98 -17.86 1.42
CA ASN A 476 13.31 -17.38 0.06
C ASN A 476 14.80 -17.55 -0.29
N ILE A 477 15.67 -17.40 0.71
CA ILE A 477 17.11 -17.66 0.60
C ILE A 477 17.47 -19.05 1.10
N SER A 478 16.49 -19.96 1.22
CA SER A 478 16.58 -21.35 1.68
C SER A 478 17.31 -21.53 3.03
N VAL A 479 16.91 -20.76 4.03
CA VAL A 479 17.41 -20.86 5.42
C VAL A 479 16.24 -21.15 6.37
N CYS A 480 16.39 -22.18 7.21
CA CYS A 480 15.43 -22.49 8.28
C CYS A 480 16.12 -23.35 9.35
N GLY A 481 16.42 -22.75 10.51
CA GLY A 481 17.18 -23.41 11.56
C GLY A 481 16.53 -24.73 12.05
N LEU A 482 15.21 -24.83 12.07
CA LEU A 482 14.51 -26.05 12.49
C LEU A 482 14.72 -27.19 11.48
N THR A 483 14.44 -26.98 10.20
CA THR A 483 14.49 -28.05 9.19
C THR A 483 15.92 -28.47 8.83
N GLU A 484 16.89 -27.63 9.18
CA GLU A 484 18.32 -27.92 9.08
C GLU A 484 18.83 -28.82 10.23
N ASN A 485 18.31 -28.64 11.44
CA ASN A 485 18.79 -29.34 12.64
C ASN A 485 18.02 -30.62 12.96
N TYR A 486 16.75 -30.73 12.59
CA TYR A 486 15.91 -31.89 12.91
C TYR A 486 15.80 -32.88 11.74
N LYS A 487 16.05 -34.17 12.02
CA LYS A 487 15.88 -35.25 11.03
C LYS A 487 14.41 -35.58 10.74
N GLN A 488 13.52 -35.22 11.65
CA GLN A 488 12.09 -35.39 11.53
C GLN A 488 11.43 -34.13 12.10
N PHE A 489 10.37 -33.65 11.47
CA PHE A 489 9.63 -32.46 11.88
C PHE A 489 8.24 -32.48 11.27
N THR A 490 7.39 -31.59 11.76
CA THR A 490 6.04 -31.39 11.26
C THR A 490 5.95 -30.01 10.60
N LEU A 491 5.25 -29.91 9.48
CA LEU A 491 4.91 -28.66 8.80
C LEU A 491 3.40 -28.44 8.92
N THR A 492 3.00 -27.28 9.44
CA THR A 492 1.62 -26.80 9.41
C THR A 492 1.52 -25.72 8.34
N VAL A 493 0.57 -25.87 7.43
CA VAL A 493 0.30 -24.92 6.34
C VAL A 493 -1.07 -24.31 6.56
N TYR A 494 -1.14 -23.00 6.81
CA TYR A 494 -2.40 -22.26 6.96
C TYR A 494 -2.73 -21.47 5.70
N ASN A 495 -3.95 -21.61 5.21
CA ASN A 495 -4.49 -20.93 4.04
C ASN A 495 -5.45 -19.79 4.47
N PRO A 496 -5.08 -18.51 4.23
CA PRO A 496 -5.94 -17.37 4.57
C PRO A 496 -7.10 -17.13 3.59
N LEU A 497 -7.20 -17.88 2.49
CA LEU A 497 -8.24 -17.70 1.48
C LEU A 497 -9.52 -18.46 1.82
N GLY A 498 -10.68 -17.88 1.46
CA GLY A 498 -12.00 -18.51 1.59
C GLY A 498 -12.27 -19.65 0.59
N GLN A 499 -11.27 -20.05 -0.19
CA GLN A 499 -11.29 -21.24 -1.04
C GLN A 499 -10.13 -22.16 -0.68
N ALA A 500 -10.34 -23.47 -0.83
CA ALA A 500 -9.26 -24.44 -0.73
C ALA A 500 -8.19 -24.16 -1.78
N VAL A 501 -6.93 -24.31 -1.39
CA VAL A 501 -5.78 -24.06 -2.27
C VAL A 501 -4.84 -25.24 -2.27
N THR A 502 -4.19 -25.43 -3.41
CA THR A 502 -2.95 -26.18 -3.47
C THR A 502 -1.78 -25.23 -3.61
N SER A 503 -0.68 -25.50 -2.90
CA SER A 503 0.52 -24.68 -2.96
C SER A 503 1.77 -25.54 -2.96
N TRP A 504 2.75 -25.14 -3.77
CA TRP A 504 4.06 -25.78 -3.82
C TRP A 504 4.96 -25.22 -2.72
N VAL A 505 5.34 -26.08 -1.77
CA VAL A 505 6.24 -25.69 -0.69
C VAL A 505 7.67 -26.11 -1.02
N ARG A 506 8.64 -25.24 -0.68
CA ARG A 506 10.07 -25.52 -0.81
C ARG A 506 10.74 -25.29 0.54
N ILE A 507 11.27 -26.35 1.13
CA ILE A 507 11.83 -26.33 2.49
C ILE A 507 13.32 -26.62 2.44
N PRO A 508 14.20 -25.78 3.03
CA PRO A 508 15.62 -26.06 3.07
C PRO A 508 15.94 -27.25 3.98
N VAL A 509 16.76 -28.16 3.48
CA VAL A 509 17.07 -29.43 4.15
C VAL A 509 18.52 -29.86 3.93
N VAL A 510 19.04 -30.66 4.86
CA VAL A 510 20.42 -31.21 4.80
C VAL A 510 20.45 -32.60 4.13
N GLY A 511 19.38 -33.37 4.26
CA GLY A 511 19.29 -34.72 3.70
C GLY A 511 19.18 -34.75 2.18
N LYS A 512 19.46 -35.93 1.60
CA LYS A 512 19.31 -36.20 0.16
C LYS A 512 17.99 -36.92 -0.18
N ALA A 513 17.27 -37.41 0.83
CA ALA A 513 15.99 -38.06 0.67
C ALA A 513 15.13 -37.85 1.92
N TYR A 514 13.83 -37.64 1.68
CA TYR A 514 12.81 -37.43 2.71
C TYR A 514 11.55 -38.21 2.34
N GLU A 515 10.84 -38.67 3.36
CA GLU A 515 9.47 -39.16 3.30
C GLU A 515 8.54 -38.04 3.79
N VAL A 516 7.47 -37.79 3.05
CA VAL A 516 6.46 -36.78 3.37
C VAL A 516 5.12 -37.48 3.49
N LYS A 517 4.47 -37.34 4.64
CA LYS A 517 3.14 -37.85 4.92
C LYS A 517 2.15 -36.70 5.07
N GLY A 518 0.98 -36.84 4.44
CA GLY A 518 -0.11 -35.88 4.51
C GLY A 518 -0.90 -35.92 5.81
N HIS A 519 -1.98 -35.14 5.87
CA HIS A 519 -2.87 -35.06 7.02
C HIS A 519 -3.60 -36.39 7.33
N ASP A 520 -3.69 -37.28 6.35
CA ASP A 520 -4.34 -38.59 6.36
C ASP A 520 -3.32 -39.76 6.42
N ASP A 521 -2.05 -39.49 6.73
CA ASP A 521 -0.92 -40.45 6.67
C ASP A 521 -0.65 -41.04 5.27
N SER A 522 -1.24 -40.45 4.21
CA SER A 522 -0.91 -40.81 2.83
C SER A 522 0.48 -40.32 2.44
N SER A 523 1.16 -41.03 1.55
CA SER A 523 2.47 -40.61 1.04
C SER A 523 2.31 -39.50 0.01
N VAL A 524 2.94 -38.35 0.26
CA VAL A 524 2.93 -37.21 -0.67
C VAL A 524 4.13 -37.31 -1.61
N PRO A 525 3.94 -37.26 -2.94
CA PRO A 525 5.03 -37.16 -3.90
C PRO A 525 5.92 -35.96 -3.58
N SER A 526 7.23 -36.21 -3.48
CA SER A 526 8.19 -35.18 -3.10
C SER A 526 9.52 -35.36 -3.84
N GLN A 527 10.23 -34.26 -4.02
CA GLN A 527 11.51 -34.22 -4.70
C GLN A 527 12.52 -33.40 -3.88
N VAL A 528 13.76 -33.88 -3.83
CA VAL A 528 14.87 -33.15 -3.18
C VAL A 528 15.76 -32.55 -4.26
N ILE A 529 15.92 -31.23 -4.23
CA ILE A 529 16.63 -30.46 -5.26
C ILE A 529 17.88 -29.82 -4.64
N PRO A 530 19.09 -30.08 -5.13
CA PRO A 530 20.30 -29.42 -4.63
C PRO A 530 20.28 -27.92 -4.84
N LEU A 531 20.66 -27.15 -3.82
CA LEU A 531 20.78 -25.70 -3.91
C LEU A 531 21.80 -25.29 -5.00
N THR A 532 21.50 -24.21 -5.72
CA THR A 532 22.41 -23.64 -6.71
C THR A 532 23.62 -22.99 -6.04
N LYS A 533 24.73 -22.87 -6.78
CA LYS A 533 25.90 -22.13 -6.28
C LYS A 533 25.55 -20.67 -5.97
N ASP A 534 24.65 -20.08 -6.74
CA ASP A 534 24.18 -18.71 -6.55
C ASP A 534 23.42 -18.55 -5.25
N THR A 535 22.47 -19.46 -4.97
CA THR A 535 21.75 -19.46 -3.69
C THR A 535 22.73 -19.59 -2.53
N LYS A 536 23.68 -20.55 -2.58
CA LYS A 536 24.66 -20.77 -1.51
C LYS A 536 25.62 -19.59 -1.28
N ARG A 537 25.75 -18.66 -2.24
CA ARG A 537 26.63 -17.50 -2.15
C ARG A 537 25.95 -16.24 -1.61
N ILE A 538 24.63 -16.27 -1.41
CA ILE A 538 23.90 -15.16 -0.79
C ILE A 538 24.48 -14.92 0.61
N PRO A 539 25.04 -13.72 0.90
CA PRO A 539 25.71 -13.42 2.17
C PRO A 539 24.81 -13.66 3.40
N GLU A 540 23.53 -13.33 3.28
CA GLU A 540 22.50 -13.46 4.32
C GLU A 540 22.23 -14.91 4.75
N ARG A 541 22.82 -15.90 4.06
CA ARG A 541 22.78 -17.32 4.46
C ARG A 541 23.86 -17.72 5.46
N GLN A 542 24.67 -16.79 5.96
CA GLN A 542 25.74 -17.10 6.92
C GLN A 542 25.19 -17.98 8.07
N GLY A 543 25.86 -19.11 8.32
CA GLY A 543 25.46 -20.09 9.35
C GLY A 543 24.49 -21.19 8.89
N SER A 544 23.88 -21.08 7.71
CA SER A 544 23.02 -22.16 7.17
C SER A 544 23.84 -23.33 6.62
N ILE A 545 23.45 -24.54 7.02
CA ILE A 545 24.02 -25.82 6.58
C ILE A 545 23.16 -26.52 5.52
N ALA A 546 21.97 -26.00 5.20
CA ALA A 546 21.10 -26.54 4.16
C ALA A 546 21.86 -26.72 2.82
N GLN A 547 21.70 -27.89 2.21
CA GLN A 547 22.35 -28.22 0.93
C GLN A 547 21.34 -28.45 -0.19
N ASN A 548 20.09 -28.75 0.16
CA ASN A 548 19.01 -29.06 -0.77
C ASN A 548 17.71 -28.37 -0.33
N GLU A 549 16.72 -28.38 -1.20
CA GLU A 549 15.33 -28.05 -0.91
C GLU A 549 14.47 -29.30 -1.10
N LEU A 550 13.58 -29.56 -0.15
CA LEU A 550 12.49 -30.52 -0.28
C LEU A 550 11.29 -29.80 -0.88
N VAL A 551 10.79 -30.32 -2.00
CA VAL A 551 9.68 -29.75 -2.77
C VAL A 551 8.54 -30.75 -2.85
N PHE A 552 7.33 -30.31 -2.51
CA PHE A 552 6.10 -31.09 -2.65
C PHE A 552 4.87 -30.19 -2.72
N LYS A 553 3.76 -30.72 -3.22
CA LYS A 553 2.48 -30.03 -3.31
C LYS A 553 1.69 -30.23 -2.02
N THR A 554 1.12 -29.16 -1.51
CA THR A 554 0.20 -29.16 -0.36
C THR A 554 -1.22 -28.93 -0.84
N SER A 555 -2.20 -29.37 -0.06
CA SER A 555 -3.63 -29.14 -0.24
C SER A 555 -4.21 -28.73 1.11
N VAL A 556 -4.79 -27.54 1.14
CA VAL A 556 -5.17 -26.86 2.38
C VAL A 556 -6.61 -26.37 2.22
N PRO A 557 -7.50 -26.65 3.20
CA PRO A 557 -8.88 -26.21 3.15
C PRO A 557 -8.99 -24.68 3.20
N ALA A 558 -10.18 -24.17 2.91
CA ALA A 558 -10.47 -22.73 3.00
C ALA A 558 -10.35 -22.23 4.44
N LEU A 559 -9.73 -21.07 4.63
CA LEU A 559 -9.58 -20.39 5.92
C LEU A 559 -9.16 -21.36 7.05
N GLY A 560 -8.12 -22.14 6.80
CA GLY A 560 -7.86 -23.37 7.55
C GLY A 560 -6.44 -23.89 7.37
N PHE A 561 -6.12 -25.02 8.00
CA PHE A 561 -4.78 -25.60 7.96
C PHE A 561 -4.74 -27.09 7.65
N SER A 562 -3.59 -27.54 7.14
CA SER A 562 -3.23 -28.95 6.97
C SER A 562 -1.85 -29.23 7.57
N VAL A 563 -1.68 -30.40 8.17
CA VAL A 563 -0.45 -30.83 8.85
C VAL A 563 0.25 -31.93 8.05
N TYR A 564 1.57 -31.79 7.85
CA TYR A 564 2.43 -32.71 7.11
C TYR A 564 3.57 -33.21 7.99
N PHE A 565 3.84 -34.52 7.94
CA PHE A 565 4.90 -35.15 8.74
C PHE A 565 6.08 -35.52 7.85
N ILE A 566 7.25 -34.96 8.14
CA ILE A 566 8.43 -35.03 7.28
C ILE A 566 9.55 -35.76 8.00
N LYS A 567 10.12 -36.79 7.36
CA LYS A 567 11.19 -37.61 7.94
C LYS A 567 12.32 -37.84 6.94
N LYS A 568 13.55 -37.55 7.35
CA LYS A 568 14.76 -37.88 6.58
C LYS A 568 14.87 -39.40 6.38
N SER A 569 15.06 -39.83 5.15
CA SER A 569 15.17 -41.25 4.78
C SER A 569 16.57 -41.59 4.26
N ASN A 570 17.05 -42.78 4.61
CA ASN A 570 18.30 -43.35 4.07
C ASN A 570 18.04 -44.53 3.10
N LYS A 571 16.77 -44.91 2.89
CA LYS A 571 16.41 -46.12 2.13
C LYS A 571 16.56 -45.90 0.61
N ALA A 572 17.15 -46.88 -0.08
CA ALA A 572 17.34 -46.85 -1.54
C ALA A 572 16.01 -46.78 -2.34
N ARG A 573 14.92 -47.37 -1.84
CA ARG A 573 13.59 -47.33 -2.48
C ARG A 573 13.02 -45.90 -2.62
N VAL A 574 13.31 -45.00 -1.68
CA VAL A 574 12.87 -43.59 -1.75
C VAL A 574 13.73 -42.79 -2.74
N LYS A 575 14.98 -43.21 -2.98
CA LYS A 575 15.84 -42.58 -4.01
C LYS A 575 15.28 -42.74 -5.42
N PHE A 576 14.60 -43.84 -5.73
CA PHE A 576 14.01 -44.10 -7.05
C PHE A 576 12.81 -43.21 -7.38
N ALA A 577 12.11 -42.67 -6.38
CA ALA A 577 11.02 -41.70 -6.58
C ALA A 577 11.51 -40.24 -6.75
N GLN A 578 12.82 -39.98 -6.52
CA GLN A 578 13.41 -38.64 -6.37
C GLN A 578 14.50 -38.32 -7.40
N THR A 579 14.68 -39.15 -8.44
CA THR A 579 15.72 -38.95 -9.45
C THR A 579 15.50 -37.63 -10.20
N THR A 580 16.32 -36.63 -9.90
CA THR A 580 16.44 -35.42 -10.72
C THR A 580 17.60 -35.64 -11.70
N SER A 581 17.31 -35.65 -13.00
CA SER A 581 18.37 -35.76 -14.01
C SER A 581 18.87 -34.37 -14.38
N LYS A 582 20.19 -34.16 -14.39
CA LYS A 582 20.80 -32.91 -14.83
C LYS A 582 21.32 -33.07 -16.25
N LYS A 583 20.80 -32.28 -17.19
CA LYS A 583 21.22 -32.30 -18.60
C LYS A 583 21.68 -30.90 -19.00
N ARG A 584 22.77 -30.79 -19.79
CA ARG A 584 23.17 -29.50 -20.36
C ARG A 584 22.15 -29.11 -21.44
N LEU A 585 21.73 -27.85 -21.42
CA LEU A 585 20.76 -27.32 -22.38
C LEU A 585 21.46 -27.02 -23.71
N ILE A 586 22.64 -26.41 -23.65
CA ILE A 586 23.50 -26.17 -24.81
C ILE A 586 24.32 -27.44 -25.11
N LYS A 587 24.10 -28.04 -26.29
CA LYS A 587 24.85 -29.21 -26.79
C LYS A 587 25.78 -28.80 -27.95
N ASN A 588 27.06 -29.16 -27.87
CA ASN A 588 28.09 -28.73 -28.82
C ASN A 588 28.00 -29.31 -30.24
N LYS A 589 27.00 -30.15 -30.58
CA LYS A 589 27.03 -30.89 -31.86
C LYS A 589 25.75 -31.01 -32.68
N GLU A 590 24.60 -30.43 -32.33
CA GLU A 590 23.43 -30.44 -33.26
C GLU A 590 22.27 -29.48 -32.94
N GLY A 591 22.42 -28.53 -31.98
CA GLY A 591 21.48 -27.40 -31.83
C GLY A 591 20.00 -27.74 -31.61
N THR A 592 19.65 -28.94 -31.15
CA THR A 592 18.25 -29.33 -30.95
C THR A 592 17.61 -28.57 -29.79
N ASP A 593 16.48 -27.91 -30.07
CA ASP A 593 15.67 -27.23 -29.07
C ASP A 593 15.26 -28.20 -27.94
N THR A 594 15.27 -27.70 -26.70
CA THR A 594 14.82 -28.45 -25.54
C THR A 594 13.40 -28.02 -25.17
N VAL A 595 12.48 -28.97 -25.06
CA VAL A 595 11.08 -28.69 -24.70
C VAL A 595 10.82 -29.22 -23.30
N LEU A 596 10.33 -28.35 -22.42
CA LEU A 596 9.76 -28.74 -21.14
C LEU A 596 8.25 -28.57 -21.20
N LYS A 597 7.51 -29.52 -20.65
CA LYS A 597 6.05 -29.44 -20.61
C LYS A 597 5.48 -30.08 -19.34
N ASN A 598 4.41 -29.50 -18.83
CA ASN A 598 3.50 -30.16 -17.90
C ASN A 598 2.16 -30.41 -18.61
N GLU A 599 1.07 -30.55 -17.87
CA GLU A 599 -0.27 -30.81 -18.38
C GLU A 599 -0.87 -29.61 -19.15
N HIS A 600 -0.38 -28.40 -18.90
CA HIS A 600 -1.01 -27.15 -19.34
C HIS A 600 -0.12 -26.22 -20.15
N VAL A 601 1.19 -26.26 -19.93
CA VAL A 601 2.17 -25.33 -20.50
C VAL A 601 3.34 -26.10 -21.09
N SER A 602 3.76 -25.65 -22.27
CA SER A 602 5.00 -26.08 -22.91
C SER A 602 5.92 -24.88 -23.16
N LEU A 603 7.18 -25.00 -22.74
CA LEU A 603 8.23 -24.02 -22.97
C LEU A 603 9.31 -24.63 -23.85
N THR A 604 9.61 -23.96 -24.96
CA THR A 604 10.71 -24.37 -25.84
C THR A 604 11.91 -23.46 -25.65
N PHE A 605 13.07 -24.08 -25.39
CA PHE A 605 14.35 -23.43 -25.21
C PHE A 605 15.27 -23.73 -26.38
N ASP A 606 15.97 -22.70 -26.86
CA ASP A 606 16.88 -22.79 -27.99
C ASP A 606 18.09 -23.69 -27.68
N GLY A 607 18.36 -24.69 -28.52
CA GLY A 607 19.45 -25.64 -28.30
C GLY A 607 20.87 -25.05 -28.43
N THR A 608 21.00 -23.85 -28.98
CA THR A 608 22.28 -23.17 -29.24
C THR A 608 22.66 -22.19 -28.13
N ASN A 609 21.69 -21.44 -27.59
CA ASN A 609 21.93 -20.40 -26.57
C ASN A 609 21.20 -20.67 -25.23
N GLY A 610 20.26 -21.61 -25.22
CA GLY A 610 19.48 -22.01 -24.04
C GLY A 610 18.51 -20.97 -23.51
N ARG A 611 18.12 -19.99 -24.32
CA ARG A 611 17.08 -19.00 -24.00
C ARG A 611 15.70 -19.52 -24.35
N LEU A 612 14.69 -18.95 -23.71
CA LEU A 612 13.30 -19.20 -24.08
C LEU A 612 13.07 -18.71 -25.52
N LYS A 613 12.42 -19.56 -26.31
CA LYS A 613 12.12 -19.33 -27.73
C LYS A 613 10.62 -19.27 -27.99
N ARG A 614 9.84 -20.15 -27.33
CA ARG A 614 8.37 -20.24 -27.48
C ARG A 614 7.69 -20.63 -26.17
N MET A 615 6.46 -20.18 -26.01
CA MET A 615 5.52 -20.63 -24.97
C MET A 615 4.23 -21.07 -25.65
N ARG A 616 3.71 -22.23 -25.24
CA ARG A 616 2.42 -22.76 -25.69
C ARG A 616 1.54 -23.08 -24.50
N ASN A 617 0.30 -22.61 -24.54
CA ASN A 617 -0.79 -23.09 -23.71
C ASN A 617 -1.36 -24.36 -24.37
N LEU A 618 -1.25 -25.50 -23.70
CA LEU A 618 -1.66 -26.81 -24.20
C LEU A 618 -3.18 -27.02 -24.08
N ASN A 619 -3.87 -26.25 -23.23
CA ASN A 619 -5.32 -26.37 -23.05
C ASN A 619 -6.08 -25.71 -24.22
N SER A 620 -5.64 -24.52 -24.62
CA SER A 620 -6.28 -23.70 -25.66
C SER A 620 -5.60 -23.81 -27.03
N ASP A 621 -4.51 -24.57 -27.11
CA ASP A 621 -3.63 -24.70 -28.27
C ASP A 621 -3.06 -23.38 -28.82
N ILE A 622 -2.84 -22.40 -27.93
CA ILE A 622 -2.25 -21.10 -28.28
C ILE A 622 -0.72 -21.18 -28.13
N GLU A 623 0.03 -20.84 -29.19
CA GLU A 623 1.49 -20.75 -29.18
C GLU A 623 1.97 -19.38 -29.67
N ILE A 624 2.98 -18.82 -29.00
CA ILE A 624 3.65 -17.59 -29.43
C ILE A 624 5.17 -17.75 -29.40
N GLY A 625 5.86 -16.96 -30.24
CA GLY A 625 7.27 -16.68 -30.03
C GLY A 625 7.43 -15.85 -28.76
N LEU A 626 8.30 -16.29 -27.84
CA LEU A 626 8.55 -15.60 -26.58
C LEU A 626 10.01 -15.72 -26.20
N GLN A 627 10.70 -14.59 -26.13
CA GLN A 627 12.04 -14.49 -25.57
C GLN A 627 11.97 -13.87 -24.18
N GLN A 628 12.82 -14.34 -23.27
CA GLN A 628 13.00 -13.71 -21.97
C GLN A 628 14.49 -13.40 -21.76
N GLY A 629 14.78 -12.23 -21.19
CA GLY A 629 16.14 -11.89 -20.76
C GLY A 629 16.19 -10.67 -19.84
N PHE A 630 17.40 -10.36 -19.37
CA PHE A 630 17.65 -9.21 -18.50
C PHE A 630 18.33 -8.07 -19.28
N TYR A 631 17.76 -6.89 -19.11
CA TYR A 631 18.17 -5.65 -19.75
C TYR A 631 18.62 -4.68 -18.68
N CYS A 632 19.73 -3.98 -18.93
CA CYS A 632 20.29 -3.03 -17.98
C CYS A 632 20.27 -1.64 -18.59
N TYR A 633 19.73 -0.68 -17.84
CA TYR A 633 19.86 0.74 -18.12
C TYR A 633 21.02 1.29 -17.29
N GLN A 634 21.80 2.19 -17.90
CA GLN A 634 22.78 2.99 -17.15
C GLN A 634 22.06 4.21 -16.61
N GLY A 635 22.11 4.42 -15.30
CA GLY A 635 21.56 5.62 -14.69
C GLY A 635 22.33 6.84 -15.18
N HIS A 636 21.61 7.88 -15.62
CA HIS A 636 22.23 9.13 -16.03
C HIS A 636 22.98 9.75 -14.83
N THR A 637 24.25 10.08 -15.03
CA THR A 637 25.08 10.78 -14.05
C THR A 637 24.81 12.27 -14.14
N GLY A 638 24.46 12.90 -13.03
CA GLY A 638 24.04 14.30 -13.02
C GLY A 638 24.39 15.01 -11.72
N ASN A 639 24.56 16.32 -11.80
CA ASN A 639 24.73 17.20 -10.62
C ASN A 639 23.44 17.94 -10.25
N ASN A 640 22.35 17.71 -10.99
CA ASN A 640 21.01 18.27 -10.77
C ASN A 640 20.92 19.82 -10.88
N THR A 641 21.96 20.51 -11.37
CA THR A 641 21.98 21.99 -11.46
C THR A 641 21.02 22.53 -12.52
N GLU A 642 20.76 21.74 -13.55
CA GLU A 642 19.79 22.04 -14.61
C GLU A 642 19.01 20.76 -14.96
N ASP A 643 17.88 20.92 -15.64
CA ASP A 643 17.02 19.82 -16.06
C ASP A 643 17.79 18.76 -16.87
N ILE A 644 18.66 19.19 -17.79
CA ILE A 644 19.48 18.28 -18.60
C ILE A 644 20.54 17.53 -17.79
N PHE A 645 20.84 17.97 -16.56
CA PHE A 645 21.76 17.33 -15.63
C PHE A 645 21.07 16.58 -14.48
N GLN A 646 19.77 16.30 -14.60
CA GLN A 646 19.05 15.41 -13.67
C GLN A 646 19.75 14.04 -13.57
N ALA A 647 20.12 13.60 -12.37
CA ALA A 647 20.60 12.24 -12.14
C ALA A 647 19.44 11.24 -12.02
N SER A 648 19.70 9.97 -12.33
CA SER A 648 18.83 8.88 -11.86
C SER A 648 19.12 8.64 -10.37
N GLY A 649 18.08 8.50 -9.54
CA GLY A 649 18.20 8.35 -8.09
C GLY A 649 17.08 7.53 -7.48
N ALA A 650 16.79 7.73 -6.19
CA ALA A 650 15.76 6.96 -5.49
C ALA A 650 14.36 7.18 -6.08
N TYR A 651 14.04 8.41 -6.51
CA TYR A 651 12.77 8.80 -7.08
C TYR A 651 12.78 8.68 -8.62
N VAL A 652 13.79 9.29 -9.24
CA VAL A 652 13.86 9.48 -10.69
C VAL A 652 14.46 8.26 -11.37
N PHE A 653 13.82 7.81 -12.44
CA PHE A 653 14.44 6.93 -13.42
C PHE A 653 14.82 7.78 -14.64
N ARG A 654 16.11 7.95 -14.86
CA ARG A 654 16.62 8.63 -16.06
C ARG A 654 17.73 7.80 -16.68
N PRO A 655 17.44 6.96 -17.68
CA PRO A 655 18.47 6.20 -18.36
C PRO A 655 19.32 7.13 -19.25
N ASN A 656 20.63 6.89 -19.37
CA ASN A 656 21.49 7.70 -20.26
C ASN A 656 21.16 7.50 -21.76
N SER A 657 20.51 6.39 -22.10
CA SER A 657 20.21 5.98 -23.47
C SER A 657 18.86 5.29 -23.53
N THR A 658 18.21 5.39 -24.68
CA THR A 658 17.01 4.62 -25.02
C THR A 658 17.30 3.13 -25.25
N LYS A 659 18.57 2.77 -25.47
CA LYS A 659 19.00 1.37 -25.64
C LYS A 659 19.47 0.81 -24.30
N ALA A 660 18.74 -0.18 -23.79
CA ALA A 660 19.26 -1.02 -22.72
C ALA A 660 20.33 -1.98 -23.27
N PHE A 661 21.39 -2.21 -22.50
CA PHE A 661 22.40 -3.21 -22.85
C PHE A 661 22.07 -4.54 -22.17
N LYS A 662 22.34 -5.64 -22.88
CA LYS A 662 22.30 -6.97 -22.27
C LYS A 662 23.54 -7.14 -21.41
N SER A 663 23.41 -7.73 -20.23
CA SER A 663 24.59 -8.04 -19.42
C SER A 663 25.59 -8.88 -20.24
N LYS A 664 26.89 -8.53 -20.21
CA LYS A 664 27.95 -9.25 -20.96
C LYS A 664 27.81 -10.75 -20.73
N GLN A 665 27.52 -11.48 -21.81
CA GLN A 665 27.01 -12.85 -21.79
C GLN A 665 28.05 -13.81 -21.20
N PHE A 666 27.80 -14.30 -19.99
CA PHE A 666 28.32 -15.58 -19.54
C PHE A 666 27.15 -16.55 -19.48
N GLU A 667 26.80 -17.15 -20.61
CA GLU A 667 25.63 -18.00 -20.70
C GLU A 667 25.95 -19.43 -20.28
N LYS A 668 25.38 -19.82 -19.13
CA LYS A 668 25.31 -21.21 -18.71
C LYS A 668 23.86 -21.57 -18.48
N SER A 669 23.39 -22.57 -19.21
CA SER A 669 22.04 -23.10 -19.06
C SER A 669 22.05 -24.62 -18.92
N TYR A 670 21.27 -25.11 -17.96
CA TYR A 670 21.06 -26.55 -17.79
C TYR A 670 19.63 -26.82 -17.32
N VAL A 671 19.16 -28.02 -17.62
CA VAL A 671 17.85 -28.52 -17.20
C VAL A 671 18.03 -29.44 -16.01
N ARG A 672 17.07 -29.36 -15.08
CA ARG A 672 16.79 -30.37 -14.08
C ARG A 672 15.37 -30.88 -14.28
N GLU A 673 15.24 -32.11 -14.76
CA GLU A 673 13.96 -32.79 -14.87
C GLU A 673 13.76 -33.65 -13.62
N GLY A 674 12.67 -33.40 -12.90
CA GLY A 674 12.17 -34.28 -11.86
C GLY A 674 10.67 -34.51 -12.01
N ARG A 675 10.11 -35.33 -11.12
CA ARG A 675 8.73 -35.81 -11.22
C ARG A 675 7.70 -34.71 -10.95
N VAL A 676 7.97 -33.83 -9.98
CA VAL A 676 7.00 -32.83 -9.51
C VAL A 676 7.30 -31.42 -10.03
N VAL A 677 8.54 -31.18 -10.45
CA VAL A 677 8.97 -29.91 -11.03
C VAL A 677 10.10 -30.12 -12.03
N GLN A 678 10.02 -29.38 -13.13
CA GLN A 678 11.09 -29.24 -14.11
C GLN A 678 11.65 -27.82 -14.03
N GLU A 679 12.98 -27.69 -14.01
CA GLU A 679 13.65 -26.40 -13.85
C GLU A 679 14.69 -26.15 -14.95
N VAL A 680 14.64 -24.98 -15.56
CA VAL A 680 15.74 -24.43 -16.36
C VAL A 680 16.50 -23.42 -15.53
N HIS A 681 17.79 -23.65 -15.37
CA HIS A 681 18.69 -22.75 -14.63
C HIS A 681 19.49 -21.95 -15.64
N GLN A 682 19.42 -20.63 -15.57
CA GLN A 682 20.11 -19.72 -16.48
C GLN A 682 21.00 -18.75 -15.70
N THR A 683 22.26 -18.66 -16.11
CA THR A 683 23.18 -17.60 -15.70
C THR A 683 23.31 -16.63 -16.86
N PHE A 684 22.97 -15.37 -16.63
CA PHE A 684 23.15 -14.28 -17.61
C PHE A 684 24.47 -13.54 -17.35
N SER A 685 24.87 -13.46 -16.08
CA SER A 685 26.11 -12.85 -15.62
C SER A 685 26.50 -13.38 -14.24
N PRO A 686 27.68 -13.04 -13.70
CA PRO A 686 28.07 -13.41 -12.34
C PRO A 686 27.12 -12.91 -11.23
N TRP A 687 26.25 -11.95 -11.53
CA TRP A 687 25.36 -11.27 -10.58
C TRP A 687 23.89 -11.26 -11.06
N VAL A 688 23.56 -11.95 -12.16
CA VAL A 688 22.19 -12.10 -12.67
C VAL A 688 21.95 -13.56 -13.04
N THR A 689 21.05 -14.20 -12.29
CA THR A 689 20.65 -15.60 -12.52
C THR A 689 19.14 -15.74 -12.46
N GLN A 690 18.65 -16.81 -13.08
CA GLN A 690 17.23 -17.12 -13.14
C GLN A 690 17.00 -18.63 -13.08
N VAL A 691 15.89 -19.01 -12.47
CA VAL A 691 15.34 -20.36 -12.53
C VAL A 691 13.92 -20.28 -13.07
N ILE A 692 13.69 -20.91 -14.21
CA ILE A 692 12.36 -21.06 -14.81
C ILE A 692 11.81 -22.40 -14.38
N ARG A 693 10.63 -22.43 -13.79
CA ARG A 693 10.01 -23.63 -13.21
C ARG A 693 8.67 -23.92 -13.87
N LEU A 694 8.49 -25.19 -14.23
CA LEU A 694 7.21 -25.77 -14.57
C LEU A 694 6.87 -26.81 -13.51
N TYR A 695 5.90 -26.48 -12.65
CA TYR A 695 5.36 -27.38 -11.66
C TYR A 695 4.23 -28.24 -12.25
N GLU A 696 4.04 -29.43 -11.70
CA GLU A 696 2.94 -30.32 -12.08
C GLU A 696 1.56 -29.67 -11.80
N GLY A 697 0.68 -29.69 -12.80
CA GLY A 697 -0.68 -29.14 -12.73
C GLY A 697 -0.79 -27.62 -12.61
N GLU A 698 0.29 -26.87 -12.83
CA GLU A 698 0.23 -25.39 -12.88
C GLU A 698 0.04 -24.90 -14.32
N MET A 699 -0.85 -23.92 -14.51
CA MET A 699 -1.14 -23.34 -15.84
C MET A 699 -0.17 -22.22 -16.24
N HIS A 700 0.87 -21.97 -15.46
CA HIS A 700 1.81 -20.87 -15.65
C HIS A 700 3.25 -21.34 -15.47
N ALA A 701 4.18 -20.52 -15.96
CA ALA A 701 5.60 -20.69 -15.70
C ALA A 701 6.08 -19.70 -14.63
N GLU A 702 6.80 -20.20 -13.62
CA GLU A 702 7.43 -19.37 -12.60
C GLU A 702 8.85 -18.98 -13.05
N PHE A 703 9.13 -17.69 -13.16
CA PHE A 703 10.44 -17.14 -13.46
C PHE A 703 11.00 -16.51 -12.18
N GLU A 704 11.79 -17.26 -11.42
CA GLU A 704 12.49 -16.74 -10.24
C GLU A 704 13.81 -16.12 -10.66
N TRP A 705 14.00 -14.84 -10.35
CA TRP A 705 15.21 -14.08 -10.64
C TRP A 705 16.02 -13.84 -9.36
N THR A 706 17.34 -13.81 -9.48
CA THR A 706 18.25 -13.37 -8.42
C THR A 706 19.24 -12.37 -9.04
N VAL A 707 19.17 -11.13 -8.58
CA VAL A 707 19.94 -9.99 -9.09
C VAL A 707 20.75 -9.37 -7.95
N GLY A 708 22.06 -9.27 -8.14
CA GLY A 708 22.99 -8.68 -7.20
C GLY A 708 24.18 -9.61 -6.88
N PRO A 709 25.28 -9.08 -6.32
CA PRO A 709 25.55 -7.66 -6.09
C PRO A 709 25.72 -6.91 -7.41
N ILE A 710 24.93 -5.84 -7.65
CA ILE A 710 25.04 -5.06 -8.87
C ILE A 710 26.42 -4.37 -8.88
N PRO A 711 27.27 -4.61 -9.90
CA PRO A 711 28.64 -4.12 -9.89
C PRO A 711 28.67 -2.61 -10.16
N ILE A 712 29.50 -1.89 -9.40
CA ILE A 712 29.71 -0.43 -9.51
C ILE A 712 31.19 -0.07 -9.66
N ALA A 713 32.08 -1.06 -9.82
CA ALA A 713 33.52 -0.85 -9.96
C ALA A 713 33.89 -0.07 -11.24
N ASP A 714 32.97 0.01 -12.19
CA ASP A 714 33.06 0.82 -13.41
C ASP A 714 32.58 2.27 -13.22
N GLY A 715 32.15 2.66 -12.01
CA GLY A 715 31.62 4.00 -11.73
C GLY A 715 30.23 4.26 -12.33
N VAL A 716 29.51 3.22 -12.77
CA VAL A 716 28.22 3.36 -13.47
C VAL A 716 27.08 2.75 -12.66
N GLY A 717 26.08 3.57 -12.33
CA GLY A 717 24.81 3.11 -11.76
C GLY A 717 24.00 2.27 -12.75
N LYS A 718 23.33 1.22 -12.26
CA LYS A 718 22.68 0.20 -13.08
C LYS A 718 21.27 -0.10 -12.59
N GLU A 719 20.35 -0.17 -13.53
CA GLU A 719 18.93 -0.44 -13.29
C GLU A 719 18.53 -1.63 -14.18
N VAL A 720 18.04 -2.71 -13.55
CA VAL A 720 17.94 -4.04 -14.16
C VAL A 720 16.47 -4.36 -14.36
N ALA A 721 16.08 -4.68 -15.59
CA ALA A 721 14.75 -5.10 -15.96
C ALA A 721 14.72 -6.53 -16.50
N SER A 722 13.73 -7.32 -16.05
CA SER A 722 13.32 -8.56 -16.71
C SER A 722 12.42 -8.20 -17.87
N ALA A 723 12.73 -8.69 -19.08
CA ALA A 723 11.96 -8.40 -20.28
C ALA A 723 11.44 -9.70 -20.92
N PHE A 724 10.16 -9.69 -21.26
CA PHE A 724 9.45 -10.72 -22.02
C PHE A 724 9.09 -10.13 -23.37
N LEU A 725 9.71 -10.63 -24.44
CA LEU A 725 9.54 -10.12 -25.79
C LEU A 725 8.79 -11.14 -26.63
N SER A 726 7.52 -10.85 -26.92
CA SER A 726 6.66 -11.72 -27.73
C SER A 726 6.51 -11.23 -29.17
N THR A 727 5.90 -12.07 -30.00
CA THR A 727 5.53 -11.74 -31.39
C THR A 727 4.14 -11.12 -31.53
N LEU A 728 3.49 -10.74 -30.42
CA LEU A 728 2.13 -10.18 -30.43
C LEU A 728 2.12 -8.75 -31.01
N ASP A 729 1.12 -8.42 -31.83
CA ASP A 729 0.92 -7.05 -32.33
C ASP A 729 0.02 -6.26 -31.38
N THR A 730 0.65 -5.47 -30.50
CA THR A 730 -0.05 -4.77 -29.42
C THR A 730 -0.30 -3.29 -29.73
N LYS A 731 0.25 -2.77 -30.85
CA LYS A 731 0.06 -1.38 -31.31
C LYS A 731 0.34 -0.32 -30.23
N GLY A 732 1.37 -0.56 -29.41
CA GLY A 732 1.76 0.30 -28.28
C GLY A 732 0.82 0.27 -27.07
N SER A 733 -0.27 -0.50 -27.09
CA SER A 733 -1.17 -0.69 -25.96
C SER A 733 -0.66 -1.77 -25.00
N PHE A 734 -0.77 -1.49 -23.69
CA PHE A 734 -0.50 -2.45 -22.61
C PHE A 734 -1.35 -2.10 -21.39
N TYR A 735 -1.37 -2.97 -20.39
CA TYR A 735 -2.32 -2.85 -19.29
C TYR A 735 -1.63 -3.11 -17.95
N THR A 736 -1.83 -2.24 -16.97
CA THR A 736 -1.26 -2.37 -15.62
C THR A 736 -2.36 -2.27 -14.58
N ASP A 737 -2.21 -2.97 -13.46
CA ASP A 737 -3.11 -2.75 -12.31
C ASP A 737 -2.94 -1.36 -11.68
N ALA A 738 -3.98 -0.87 -11.01
CA ALA A 738 -3.91 0.20 -10.02
C ALA A 738 -4.00 -0.41 -8.61
N ASN A 739 -2.93 -0.25 -7.82
CA ASN A 739 -2.79 -0.75 -6.44
C ASN A 739 -3.15 -2.23 -6.24
N GLY A 740 -3.09 -3.07 -7.29
CA GLY A 740 -3.44 -4.48 -7.28
C GLY A 740 -4.89 -4.82 -7.64
N ARG A 741 -5.75 -3.84 -7.93
CA ARG A 741 -7.20 -3.99 -8.18
C ARG A 741 -7.57 -3.82 -9.65
N GLU A 742 -8.14 -2.69 -10.04
CA GLU A 742 -8.62 -2.45 -11.40
C GLU A 742 -7.47 -2.33 -12.40
N ILE A 743 -7.77 -2.61 -13.67
CA ILE A 743 -6.79 -2.53 -14.74
C ILE A 743 -6.97 -1.23 -15.53
N LEU A 744 -5.86 -0.52 -15.75
CA LEU A 744 -5.80 0.63 -16.63
C LEU A 744 -5.10 0.27 -17.93
N LYS A 745 -5.71 0.68 -19.05
CA LYS A 745 -5.07 0.67 -20.36
C LYS A 745 -4.05 1.81 -20.43
N ARG A 746 -2.85 1.49 -20.89
CA ARG A 746 -1.73 2.39 -21.12
C ARG A 746 -1.41 2.41 -22.61
N GLN A 747 -1.04 3.58 -23.12
CA GLN A 747 -0.62 3.75 -24.51
C GLN A 747 0.77 4.40 -24.53
N ARG A 748 1.73 3.73 -25.18
CA ARG A 748 3.13 4.19 -25.24
C ARG A 748 3.20 5.57 -25.91
N ASN A 749 3.88 6.50 -25.25
CA ASN A 749 4.08 7.90 -25.65
C ASN A 749 2.79 8.73 -25.77
N GLU A 750 1.72 8.36 -25.06
CA GLU A 750 0.45 9.08 -25.08
C GLU A 750 -0.03 9.42 -23.68
N ARG A 751 -0.87 10.46 -23.57
CA ARG A 751 -1.56 10.90 -22.36
C ARG A 751 -2.99 11.27 -22.73
N ALA A 752 -3.96 10.89 -21.91
CA ALA A 752 -5.37 11.07 -22.24
C ALA A 752 -5.83 12.53 -22.14
N THR A 753 -5.24 13.32 -21.23
CA THR A 753 -5.73 14.68 -20.91
C THR A 753 -4.92 15.83 -21.50
N TRP A 754 -3.74 15.57 -22.08
CA TRP A 754 -2.92 16.61 -22.73
C TRP A 754 -2.05 16.04 -23.86
N LEU A 755 -1.55 16.93 -24.73
CA LEU A 755 -0.60 16.56 -25.77
C LEU A 755 0.81 16.43 -25.16
N LEU A 756 1.29 15.20 -25.03
CA LEU A 756 2.60 14.91 -24.44
C LEU A 756 3.74 15.38 -25.35
N LYS A 757 4.54 16.33 -24.86
CA LYS A 757 5.89 16.56 -25.39
C LYS A 757 6.84 15.53 -24.77
N GLN A 758 7.09 14.44 -25.49
CA GLN A 758 7.92 13.34 -25.01
C GLN A 758 9.40 13.74 -24.94
N THR A 759 9.98 13.64 -23.74
CA THR A 759 11.37 13.99 -23.42
C THR A 759 12.19 12.80 -22.94
N GLU A 760 11.53 11.77 -22.40
CA GLU A 760 12.14 10.55 -21.85
C GLU A 760 11.32 9.32 -22.31
N PRO A 761 11.53 8.83 -23.54
CA PRO A 761 10.68 7.79 -24.16
C PRO A 761 10.76 6.42 -23.47
N ILE A 762 11.69 6.23 -22.55
CA ILE A 762 11.73 5.04 -21.68
C ILE A 762 11.01 5.36 -20.37
N ALA A 763 11.57 6.27 -19.56
CA ALA A 763 11.08 6.54 -18.21
C ALA A 763 9.63 7.06 -18.17
N GLY A 764 9.22 7.86 -19.17
CA GLY A 764 7.86 8.36 -19.30
C GLY A 764 6.82 7.33 -19.72
N ASN A 765 7.22 6.07 -19.94
CA ASN A 765 6.34 4.94 -20.22
C ASN A 765 6.39 3.85 -19.15
N PHE A 766 7.08 4.07 -18.03
CA PHE A 766 7.02 3.18 -16.87
C PHE A 766 5.83 3.55 -15.98
N TYR A 767 5.11 2.54 -15.50
CA TYR A 767 3.96 2.64 -14.63
C TYR A 767 4.12 1.69 -13.43
N PRO A 768 3.47 1.96 -12.29
CA PRO A 768 3.48 1.02 -11.18
C PRO A 768 2.74 -0.28 -11.53
N VAL A 769 3.28 -1.40 -11.07
CA VAL A 769 2.71 -2.75 -11.18
C VAL A 769 2.76 -3.39 -9.80
N ASN A 770 1.62 -3.52 -9.13
CA ASN A 770 1.52 -4.08 -7.79
C ASN A 770 1.05 -5.54 -7.77
N SER A 771 0.57 -6.04 -8.90
CA SER A 771 0.14 -7.44 -9.03
C SER A 771 0.32 -8.00 -10.43
N ARG A 772 0.05 -7.22 -11.50
CA ARG A 772 0.06 -7.71 -12.88
C ARG A 772 0.23 -6.63 -13.94
N ILE A 773 0.88 -7.03 -15.02
CA ILE A 773 0.96 -6.32 -16.28
C ILE A 773 0.66 -7.30 -17.42
N TYR A 774 -0.04 -6.85 -18.45
CA TYR A 774 -0.29 -7.69 -19.63
C TYR A 774 -0.35 -6.89 -20.93
N VAL A 775 -0.17 -7.62 -22.03
CA VAL A 775 -0.37 -7.12 -23.39
C VAL A 775 -1.37 -8.01 -24.13
N LYS A 776 -2.12 -7.41 -25.05
CA LYS A 776 -3.15 -8.08 -25.85
C LYS A 776 -2.87 -7.91 -27.34
N ASP A 777 -3.04 -8.98 -28.09
CA ASP A 777 -3.23 -8.93 -29.53
C ASP A 777 -4.73 -9.05 -29.81
N GLU A 778 -5.35 -7.94 -30.14
CA GLU A 778 -6.80 -7.84 -30.35
C GLU A 778 -7.25 -8.64 -31.58
N ALA A 779 -6.39 -8.79 -32.60
CA ALA A 779 -6.74 -9.51 -33.82
C ALA A 779 -6.75 -11.02 -33.59
N LEU A 780 -5.84 -11.52 -32.74
CA LEU A 780 -5.75 -12.94 -32.41
C LEU A 780 -6.60 -13.34 -31.19
N GLY A 781 -7.07 -12.37 -30.39
CA GLY A 781 -7.77 -12.65 -29.12
C GLY A 781 -6.87 -13.26 -28.05
N ILE A 782 -5.56 -12.98 -28.10
CA ILE A 782 -4.52 -13.58 -27.24
C ILE A 782 -3.99 -12.54 -26.26
N GLN A 783 -3.73 -12.97 -25.02
CA GLN A 783 -3.11 -12.16 -23.98
C GLN A 783 -1.89 -12.86 -23.38
N LEU A 784 -0.81 -12.09 -23.21
CA LEU A 784 0.36 -12.48 -22.41
C LEU A 784 0.34 -11.71 -21.09
N THR A 785 0.25 -12.42 -19.98
CA THR A 785 0.16 -11.85 -18.62
C THR A 785 1.39 -12.18 -17.79
N VAL A 786 1.90 -11.19 -17.06
CA VAL A 786 2.98 -11.36 -16.08
C VAL A 786 2.51 -10.84 -14.73
N LEU A 787 2.50 -11.70 -13.71
CA LEU A 787 2.22 -11.34 -12.32
C LEU A 787 3.53 -11.05 -11.57
N THR A 788 3.47 -10.14 -10.61
CA THR A 788 4.62 -9.75 -9.77
C THR A 788 4.41 -10.16 -8.31
N ASP A 789 5.48 -10.57 -7.64
CA ASP A 789 5.46 -10.88 -6.21
C ASP A 789 5.52 -9.64 -5.32
N ARG A 790 5.87 -8.48 -5.89
CA ARG A 790 6.02 -7.19 -5.21
C ARG A 790 5.73 -6.05 -6.19
N SER A 791 5.69 -4.83 -5.66
CA SER A 791 5.57 -3.61 -6.46
C SER A 791 6.81 -3.40 -7.33
N GLN A 792 6.61 -3.13 -8.62
CA GLN A 792 7.67 -2.91 -9.61
C GLN A 792 7.27 -1.82 -10.60
N GLY A 793 8.24 -1.12 -11.19
CA GLY A 793 8.03 -0.33 -12.40
C GLY A 793 7.95 -1.24 -13.62
N GLY A 794 6.86 -1.13 -14.38
CA GLY A 794 6.61 -1.94 -15.57
C GLY A 794 6.23 -1.11 -16.81
N SER A 795 6.50 -1.64 -18.00
CA SER A 795 6.26 -0.95 -19.27
C SER A 795 6.18 -1.89 -20.47
N SER A 796 5.61 -1.43 -21.58
CA SER A 796 5.73 -2.02 -22.91
C SER A 796 6.46 -1.07 -23.86
N ILE A 797 7.79 -1.14 -23.87
CA ILE A 797 8.65 -0.23 -24.66
C ILE A 797 8.63 -0.56 -26.16
N ILE A 798 8.35 -1.82 -26.52
CA ILE A 798 8.18 -2.29 -27.90
C ILE A 798 6.91 -3.13 -27.97
N ASP A 799 6.32 -3.26 -29.15
CA ASP A 799 5.10 -4.06 -29.33
C ASP A 799 5.36 -5.52 -28.99
N GLY A 800 4.37 -6.15 -28.34
CA GLY A 800 4.49 -7.50 -27.78
C GLY A 800 5.46 -7.61 -26.58
N GLY A 801 6.12 -6.53 -26.17
CA GLY A 801 7.09 -6.53 -25.09
C GLY A 801 6.49 -6.16 -23.73
N ILE A 802 6.94 -6.84 -22.68
CA ILE A 802 6.71 -6.47 -21.28
C ILE A 802 8.08 -6.35 -20.60
N GLN A 803 8.33 -5.24 -19.91
CA GLN A 803 9.51 -5.04 -19.07
C GLN A 803 9.09 -4.73 -17.64
N LEU A 804 9.81 -5.32 -16.68
CA LEU A 804 9.63 -5.11 -15.24
C LEU A 804 10.98 -4.85 -14.59
N MET A 805 11.16 -3.69 -13.99
CA MET A 805 12.40 -3.31 -13.31
C MET A 805 12.48 -4.02 -11.95
N VAL A 806 13.46 -4.91 -11.81
CA VAL A 806 13.58 -5.85 -10.68
C VAL A 806 14.58 -5.39 -9.62
N HIS A 807 15.58 -4.58 -9.98
CA HIS A 807 16.57 -4.05 -9.03
C HIS A 807 17.30 -2.83 -9.59
N ARG A 808 17.75 -1.94 -8.70
CA ARG A 808 18.44 -0.68 -9.02
C ARG A 808 19.58 -0.46 -8.03
N ARG A 809 20.73 0.00 -8.52
CA ARG A 809 21.85 0.47 -7.69
C ARG A 809 22.51 1.67 -8.37
N LEU A 810 22.41 2.82 -7.72
CA LEU A 810 22.77 4.13 -8.26
C LEU A 810 23.87 4.78 -7.41
N LEU A 811 24.62 5.69 -8.03
CA LEU A 811 25.81 6.31 -7.42
C LEU A 811 25.66 7.81 -7.17
N TYR A 812 24.51 8.37 -7.56
CA TYR A 812 24.20 9.78 -7.42
C TYR A 812 22.82 9.93 -6.76
N ASP A 813 22.67 11.00 -6.00
CA ASP A 813 21.39 11.51 -5.52
C ASP A 813 20.69 12.26 -6.68
N ASP A 814 19.37 12.17 -6.76
CA ASP A 814 18.57 12.83 -7.80
C ASP A 814 18.14 14.27 -7.44
N GLY A 815 18.62 14.81 -6.32
CA GLY A 815 18.44 16.22 -5.97
C GLY A 815 17.05 16.55 -5.44
N LEU A 816 16.35 15.56 -4.88
CA LEU A 816 14.95 15.67 -4.46
C LEU A 816 14.75 15.62 -2.94
N GLY A 817 15.82 15.67 -2.16
CA GLY A 817 15.79 15.91 -0.71
C GLY A 817 16.38 14.78 0.14
N VAL A 818 16.33 13.52 -0.33
CA VAL A 818 16.87 12.37 0.43
C VAL A 818 18.38 12.52 0.70
N GLY A 819 19.12 13.12 -0.25
CA GLY A 819 20.53 13.47 -0.08
C GLY A 819 21.45 12.25 0.01
N GLU A 820 21.05 11.13 -0.57
CA GLU A 820 21.78 9.86 -0.59
C GLU A 820 21.56 9.11 -1.91
N PRO A 821 22.61 8.53 -2.52
CA PRO A 821 22.43 7.64 -3.65
C PRO A 821 21.75 6.33 -3.22
N LEU A 822 20.90 5.76 -4.08
CA LEU A 822 20.31 4.43 -3.86
C LEU A 822 21.36 3.32 -4.03
N ASN A 823 22.19 3.12 -3.01
CA ASN A 823 23.36 2.24 -3.03
C ASN A 823 23.30 1.18 -1.91
N GLU A 824 22.20 0.42 -1.86
CA GLU A 824 21.95 -0.58 -0.81
C GLU A 824 23.04 -1.66 -0.77
N THR A 825 23.46 -2.04 0.44
CA THR A 825 24.46 -3.09 0.67
C THR A 825 23.91 -4.23 1.52
N GLY A 826 24.39 -5.45 1.27
CA GLY A 826 24.09 -6.65 2.06
C GLY A 826 25.06 -6.82 3.23
N LEU A 827 24.99 -7.96 3.92
CA LEU A 827 25.83 -8.25 5.10
C LEU A 827 27.34 -8.24 4.82
N ASP A 828 27.76 -8.50 3.59
CA ASP A 828 29.18 -8.47 3.19
C ASP A 828 29.65 -7.08 2.72
N HIS A 829 28.84 -6.04 2.94
CA HIS A 829 29.05 -4.66 2.50
C HIS A 829 29.18 -4.48 0.98
N LYS A 830 28.82 -5.49 0.18
CA LYS A 830 28.65 -5.37 -1.27
C LYS A 830 27.21 -5.05 -1.60
N GLY A 831 26.92 -4.78 -2.86
CA GLY A 831 25.55 -4.44 -3.30
C GLY A 831 24.54 -5.51 -2.89
N LEU A 832 23.36 -5.07 -2.45
CA LEU A 832 22.30 -5.98 -2.00
C LEU A 832 21.92 -6.99 -3.08
N VAL A 833 21.74 -8.26 -2.68
CA VAL A 833 21.23 -9.33 -3.54
C VAL A 833 19.74 -9.49 -3.31
N VAL A 834 18.95 -9.37 -4.39
CA VAL A 834 17.49 -9.45 -4.32
C VAL A 834 17.02 -10.63 -5.16
N ARG A 835 16.10 -11.39 -4.59
CA ARG A 835 15.42 -12.51 -5.24
C ARG A 835 13.92 -12.26 -5.27
N GLY A 836 13.30 -12.54 -6.41
CA GLY A 836 11.86 -12.46 -6.57
C GLY A 836 11.36 -13.30 -7.74
N LYS A 837 10.06 -13.18 -8.03
CA LYS A 837 9.37 -14.08 -8.97
C LYS A 837 8.43 -13.32 -9.91
N HIS A 838 8.31 -13.85 -11.13
CA HIS A 838 7.27 -13.51 -12.09
C HIS A 838 6.49 -14.76 -12.49
N TYR A 839 5.16 -14.70 -12.47
CA TYR A 839 4.32 -15.78 -13.01
C TYR A 839 3.80 -15.39 -14.38
N VAL A 840 4.14 -16.19 -15.39
CA VAL A 840 3.84 -15.88 -16.79
C VAL A 840 2.78 -16.83 -17.31
N PHE A 841 1.74 -16.25 -17.87
CA PHE A 841 0.58 -16.96 -18.41
C PHE A 841 0.25 -16.47 -19.82
N LEU A 842 -0.13 -17.41 -20.68
CA LEU A 842 -0.55 -17.17 -22.06
C LEU A 842 -1.92 -17.81 -22.24
N GLY A 843 -2.89 -17.06 -22.75
CA GLY A 843 -4.22 -17.59 -23.02
C GLY A 843 -5.11 -16.63 -23.77
N GLY A 844 -6.37 -17.02 -23.97
CA GLY A 844 -7.40 -16.11 -24.48
C GLY A 844 -7.80 -15.07 -23.43
N PHE A 845 -8.65 -14.09 -23.79
CA PHE A 845 -9.05 -13.02 -22.87
C PHE A 845 -9.80 -13.53 -21.62
N GLU A 846 -10.85 -14.34 -21.78
CA GLU A 846 -11.60 -14.87 -20.63
C GLU A 846 -10.76 -15.81 -19.75
N GLU A 847 -9.95 -16.66 -20.37
CA GLU A 847 -9.04 -17.56 -19.66
C GLU A 847 -8.00 -16.78 -18.86
N SER A 848 -7.44 -15.72 -19.45
CA SER A 848 -6.48 -14.83 -18.79
C SER A 848 -7.13 -14.09 -17.62
N ALA A 849 -8.35 -13.58 -17.78
CA ALA A 849 -9.11 -12.96 -16.70
C ALA A 849 -9.29 -13.91 -15.51
N ALA A 850 -9.80 -15.13 -15.78
CA ALA A 850 -9.97 -16.17 -14.76
C ALA A 850 -8.66 -16.50 -14.04
N PHE A 851 -7.57 -16.62 -14.80
CA PHE A 851 -6.25 -16.94 -14.27
C PHE A 851 -5.70 -15.82 -13.41
N HIS A 852 -5.56 -14.61 -13.95
CA HIS A 852 -4.77 -13.57 -13.32
C HIS A 852 -5.44 -13.03 -12.05
N ARG A 853 -6.79 -12.96 -11.99
CA ARG A 853 -7.51 -12.54 -10.77
C ARG A 853 -7.23 -13.51 -9.62
N LYS A 854 -7.44 -14.80 -9.85
CA LYS A 854 -7.28 -15.84 -8.83
C LYS A 854 -5.82 -16.05 -8.45
N MET A 855 -4.92 -16.03 -9.43
CA MET A 855 -3.51 -16.28 -9.18
C MET A 855 -2.82 -15.09 -8.50
N ALA A 856 -3.14 -13.85 -8.86
CA ALA A 856 -2.63 -12.69 -8.13
C ALA A 856 -3.07 -12.72 -6.67
N LEU A 857 -4.33 -13.08 -6.41
CA LEU A 857 -4.83 -13.26 -5.04
C LEU A 857 -4.09 -14.39 -4.30
N ARG A 858 -3.84 -15.54 -4.94
CA ARG A 858 -3.06 -16.65 -4.35
C ARG A 858 -1.60 -16.29 -4.08
N LEU A 859 -1.00 -15.46 -4.94
CA LEU A 859 0.38 -15.00 -4.77
C LEU A 859 0.46 -14.01 -3.60
N TYR A 860 -0.50 -13.09 -3.51
CA TYR A 860 -0.58 -12.10 -2.44
C TYR A 860 -0.93 -12.73 -1.09
N MET A 861 -2.00 -13.52 -1.02
CA MET A 861 -2.49 -14.25 0.15
C MET A 861 -1.94 -15.69 0.20
N ALA A 862 -0.64 -15.84 -0.12
CA ALA A 862 0.04 -17.12 -0.08
C ALA A 862 -0.06 -17.79 1.31
N PRO A 863 -0.16 -19.13 1.38
CA PRO A 863 -0.24 -19.84 2.66
C PRO A 863 0.93 -19.56 3.60
N SER A 864 0.63 -19.41 4.89
CA SER A 864 1.61 -19.25 5.96
C SER A 864 2.17 -20.61 6.39
N LEU A 865 3.48 -20.68 6.58
CA LEU A 865 4.20 -21.92 6.91
C LEU A 865 4.75 -21.84 8.33
N SER A 866 4.45 -22.86 9.14
CA SER A 866 5.02 -23.01 10.47
C SER A 866 5.43 -24.46 10.74
N PHE A 867 6.33 -24.65 11.69
CA PHE A 867 7.08 -25.88 11.86
C PHE A 867 7.13 -26.29 13.32
N ILE A 868 7.12 -27.59 13.57
CA ILE A 868 7.25 -28.15 14.91
C ILE A 868 8.40 -29.15 14.89
N PRO A 869 9.35 -29.07 15.84
CA PRO A 869 10.31 -30.15 16.07
C PRO A 869 9.57 -31.48 16.26
N TYR A 870 10.17 -32.60 15.89
CA TYR A 870 9.47 -33.88 16.05
C TYR A 870 9.26 -34.24 17.52
N VAL A 871 8.03 -34.01 17.98
CA VAL A 871 7.58 -34.27 19.35
C VAL A 871 6.66 -35.49 19.44
N MET A 872 5.97 -35.85 18.35
CA MET A 872 4.93 -36.88 18.38
C MET A 872 4.76 -37.60 17.03
N LYS A 873 4.48 -38.91 17.08
CA LYS A 873 4.10 -39.72 15.90
C LYS A 873 2.70 -39.35 15.42
N TYR A 874 2.42 -39.56 14.14
CA TYR A 874 1.08 -39.40 13.55
C TYR A 874 -0.02 -40.05 14.39
N THR A 875 0.15 -41.32 14.77
CA THR A 875 -0.83 -42.08 15.55
C THR A 875 -1.08 -41.57 16.96
N ASN A 876 -0.16 -40.78 17.51
CA ASN A 876 -0.38 -40.09 18.78
C ASN A 876 -0.92 -38.68 18.55
N TRP A 877 -0.51 -38.01 17.46
CA TRP A 877 -1.01 -36.69 17.08
C TRP A 877 -2.52 -36.74 16.92
N THR A 878 -3.04 -37.67 16.11
CA THR A 878 -4.46 -37.79 15.81
C THR A 878 -5.33 -38.20 17.00
N LYS A 879 -4.74 -38.59 18.14
CA LYS A 879 -5.48 -38.81 19.40
C LYS A 879 -5.84 -37.51 20.10
N TYR A 880 -5.08 -36.45 19.88
CA TYR A 880 -5.18 -35.21 20.64
C TYR A 880 -5.44 -33.98 19.74
N PHE A 881 -4.93 -33.99 18.51
CA PHE A 881 -4.89 -32.83 17.63
C PHE A 881 -5.40 -33.16 16.25
N GLN A 882 -6.05 -32.18 15.64
CA GLN A 882 -6.50 -32.23 14.27
C GLN A 882 -5.29 -32.16 13.32
N THR A 883 -5.36 -32.87 12.20
CA THR A 883 -4.37 -32.80 11.11
C THR A 883 -4.85 -31.97 9.93
N GLN A 884 -6.14 -31.66 9.88
CA GLN A 884 -6.76 -30.77 8.91
C GLN A 884 -7.97 -30.09 9.57
N TRP A 885 -8.13 -28.79 9.35
CA TRP A 885 -9.22 -28.01 9.92
C TRP A 885 -9.58 -26.83 9.02
N SER A 886 -10.88 -26.48 8.95
CA SER A 886 -11.43 -25.37 8.16
C SER A 886 -12.19 -24.43 9.09
N GLY A 887 -11.98 -23.12 8.94
CA GLY A 887 -12.70 -22.10 9.70
C GLY A 887 -14.07 -21.75 9.14
N ILE A 888 -14.39 -22.22 7.93
CA ILE A 888 -15.68 -22.02 7.28
C ILE A 888 -16.37 -23.34 6.95
N ASN A 889 -17.70 -23.35 7.03
CA ASN A 889 -18.55 -24.51 6.75
C ASN A 889 -18.73 -24.76 5.24
N TYR A 890 -18.55 -23.75 4.40
CA TYR A 890 -18.64 -23.88 2.95
C TYR A 890 -17.71 -22.88 2.25
N THR A 891 -17.25 -23.25 1.05
CA THR A 891 -16.31 -22.47 0.23
C THR A 891 -16.95 -21.19 -0.32
N LEU A 892 -16.23 -20.07 -0.28
CA LEU A 892 -16.69 -18.82 -0.90
C LEU A 892 -16.71 -18.93 -2.44
N PRO A 893 -17.63 -18.22 -3.13
CA PRO A 893 -17.66 -18.16 -4.58
C PRO A 893 -16.29 -17.79 -5.18
N ALA A 894 -15.97 -18.30 -6.38
CA ALA A 894 -14.64 -18.16 -6.98
C ALA A 894 -14.28 -16.72 -7.40
N ASN A 895 -15.26 -15.81 -7.38
CA ASN A 895 -15.14 -14.38 -7.62
C ASN A 895 -15.19 -13.54 -6.33
N VAL A 896 -15.29 -14.16 -5.15
CA VAL A 896 -15.33 -13.49 -3.84
C VAL A 896 -14.09 -13.76 -3.01
N HIS A 897 -13.55 -12.72 -2.36
CA HIS A 897 -12.48 -12.83 -1.38
C HIS A 897 -12.91 -12.27 -0.01
N LEU A 898 -12.54 -12.97 1.06
CA LEU A 898 -12.62 -12.47 2.44
C LEU A 898 -11.41 -11.56 2.70
N LEU A 899 -11.59 -10.28 2.40
CA LEU A 899 -10.53 -9.27 2.45
C LEU A 899 -10.08 -8.95 3.89
N THR A 900 -11.01 -8.97 4.84
CA THR A 900 -10.72 -8.74 6.26
C THR A 900 -11.66 -9.58 7.12
N LEU A 901 -11.08 -10.21 8.14
CA LEU A 901 -11.80 -10.76 9.30
C LEU A 901 -10.98 -10.40 10.53
N GLU A 902 -11.58 -9.66 11.45
CA GLU A 902 -10.83 -9.01 12.53
C GLU A 902 -11.74 -8.74 13.73
N GLN A 903 -11.24 -8.96 14.96
CA GLN A 903 -11.88 -8.44 16.17
C GLN A 903 -11.65 -6.92 16.24
N TRP A 904 -12.72 -6.15 16.45
CA TRP A 904 -12.72 -4.70 16.32
C TRP A 904 -13.19 -4.02 17.60
N GLY A 905 -12.50 -2.97 18.08
CA GLY A 905 -12.79 -2.49 19.44
C GLY A 905 -12.07 -1.24 19.95
N GLY A 906 -11.15 -0.64 19.21
CA GLY A 906 -10.36 0.51 19.64
C GLY A 906 -9.04 0.11 20.33
N PRO A 907 -8.05 1.02 20.40
CA PRO A 907 -6.79 0.75 21.08
C PRO A 907 -7.00 0.48 22.57
N GLY A 908 -6.53 -0.67 23.07
CA GLY A 908 -6.61 -1.03 24.49
C GLY A 908 -7.99 -1.47 24.98
N ALA A 909 -8.94 -1.73 24.08
CA ALA A 909 -10.21 -2.32 24.46
C ALA A 909 -10.08 -3.83 24.68
N VAL A 910 -10.51 -4.28 25.86
CA VAL A 910 -10.48 -5.68 26.28
C VAL A 910 -11.45 -6.53 25.46
N PRO A 911 -11.01 -7.55 24.69
CA PRO A 911 -11.86 -8.53 24.04
C PRO A 911 -12.84 -9.13 25.03
N SER A 912 -14.10 -9.01 24.67
CA SER A 912 -15.23 -9.59 25.37
C SER A 912 -16.15 -10.21 24.34
N SER A 913 -17.05 -11.10 24.76
CA SER A 913 -18.10 -11.64 23.89
C SER A 913 -19.07 -10.57 23.34
N SER A 914 -18.89 -9.30 23.74
CA SER A 914 -19.61 -8.12 23.26
C SER A 914 -18.79 -7.24 22.31
N GLN A 915 -17.51 -7.56 22.02
CA GLN A 915 -16.74 -6.81 21.05
C GLN A 915 -17.16 -7.16 19.62
N PRO A 916 -17.45 -6.15 18.78
CA PRO A 916 -17.85 -6.38 17.41
C PRO A 916 -16.69 -6.88 16.55
N TYR A 917 -17.01 -7.57 15.46
CA TYR A 917 -16.03 -8.01 14.47
C TYR A 917 -16.19 -7.15 13.22
N ILE A 918 -15.11 -7.00 12.44
CA ILE A 918 -15.19 -6.49 11.07
C ILE A 918 -15.06 -7.65 10.08
N ILE A 919 -15.98 -7.69 9.13
CA ILE A 919 -15.90 -8.54 7.94
C ILE A 919 -15.89 -7.65 6.70
N ARG A 920 -14.91 -7.84 5.82
CA ARG A 920 -14.91 -7.27 4.47
C ARG A 920 -14.92 -8.36 3.43
N LEU A 921 -15.90 -8.30 2.53
CA LEU A 921 -15.97 -9.16 1.36
C LEU A 921 -15.80 -8.32 0.10
N GLU A 922 -15.05 -8.84 -0.87
CA GLU A 922 -14.85 -8.17 -2.15
C GLU A 922 -15.15 -9.07 -3.35
N HIS A 923 -15.58 -8.45 -4.44
CA HIS A 923 -15.65 -9.09 -5.76
C HIS A 923 -14.39 -8.78 -6.58
N ILE A 924 -13.61 -9.81 -6.94
CA ILE A 924 -12.26 -9.61 -7.51
C ILE A 924 -12.22 -9.41 -9.02
N PHE A 925 -13.34 -9.59 -9.73
CA PHE A 925 -13.44 -9.40 -11.19
C PHE A 925 -14.10 -8.07 -11.55
N GLU A 926 -13.65 -7.48 -12.65
CA GLU A 926 -14.25 -6.31 -13.27
C GLU A 926 -15.48 -6.69 -14.09
N ASN A 927 -16.37 -5.73 -14.32
CA ASN A 927 -17.56 -5.90 -15.14
C ASN A 927 -17.16 -6.28 -16.58
N GLY A 928 -17.81 -7.30 -17.14
CA GLY A 928 -17.53 -7.80 -18.49
C GLY A 928 -16.17 -8.46 -18.70
N GLU A 929 -15.35 -8.63 -17.65
CA GLU A 929 -14.02 -9.24 -17.75
C GLU A 929 -14.08 -10.74 -18.05
N HIS A 930 -15.12 -11.43 -17.56
CA HIS A 930 -15.41 -12.83 -17.83
C HIS A 930 -16.93 -13.10 -17.79
N SER A 931 -17.43 -13.86 -18.76
CA SER A 931 -18.84 -14.25 -18.91
C SER A 931 -19.58 -14.80 -17.68
N GLN A 932 -18.90 -15.41 -16.71
CA GLN A 932 -19.51 -15.98 -15.49
C GLN A 932 -18.93 -15.40 -14.21
N LEU A 933 -17.60 -15.20 -14.14
CA LEU A 933 -16.94 -14.73 -12.92
C LEU A 933 -17.13 -13.22 -12.69
N SER A 934 -17.56 -12.47 -13.70
CA SER A 934 -17.95 -11.06 -13.59
C SER A 934 -19.44 -10.85 -13.30
N LYS A 935 -20.18 -11.90 -12.90
CA LYS A 935 -21.57 -11.77 -12.45
C LYS A 935 -21.64 -11.57 -10.94
N ASP A 936 -22.73 -10.98 -10.47
CA ASP A 936 -23.01 -10.81 -9.05
C ASP A 936 -22.81 -12.11 -8.25
N ALA A 937 -22.22 -11.98 -7.07
CA ALA A 937 -22.02 -13.08 -6.14
C ALA A 937 -22.86 -12.89 -4.87
N THR A 938 -23.16 -13.98 -4.18
CA THR A 938 -23.90 -13.96 -2.92
C THR A 938 -23.21 -14.83 -1.88
N VAL A 939 -23.13 -14.35 -0.63
CA VAL A 939 -22.54 -15.04 0.52
C VAL A 939 -23.47 -14.94 1.72
N ASN A 940 -23.84 -16.07 2.32
CA ASN A 940 -24.64 -16.09 3.54
C ASN A 940 -23.76 -16.13 4.81
N LEU A 941 -23.56 -14.99 5.46
CA LEU A 941 -22.80 -14.92 6.71
C LEU A 941 -23.37 -15.81 7.83
N GLN A 942 -24.67 -16.15 7.77
CA GLN A 942 -25.28 -17.07 8.72
C GLN A 942 -24.67 -18.47 8.58
N GLY A 943 -23.95 -18.89 9.62
CA GLY A 943 -23.32 -20.20 9.65
C GLY A 943 -22.17 -20.36 8.67
N LEU A 944 -21.59 -19.26 8.15
CA LEU A 944 -20.35 -19.33 7.38
C LEU A 944 -19.20 -19.85 8.25
N PHE A 945 -19.02 -19.31 9.45
CA PHE A 945 -17.91 -19.66 10.35
C PHE A 945 -18.22 -20.88 11.23
N VAL A 946 -17.17 -21.65 11.54
CA VAL A 946 -17.27 -22.87 12.36
C VAL A 946 -17.33 -22.55 13.85
N THR A 947 -16.57 -21.57 14.31
CA THR A 947 -16.38 -21.26 15.75
C THR A 947 -17.45 -20.35 16.33
N PHE A 948 -18.14 -19.57 15.49
CA PHE A 948 -19.20 -18.64 15.91
C PHE A 948 -20.30 -18.52 14.85
N THR A 949 -21.48 -18.04 15.26
CA THR A 949 -22.53 -17.54 14.35
C THR A 949 -22.48 -16.03 14.26
N VAL A 950 -22.82 -15.48 13.09
CA VAL A 950 -23.13 -14.06 12.94
C VAL A 950 -24.60 -13.86 13.29
N ASP A 951 -24.86 -13.02 14.29
CA ASP A 951 -26.20 -12.76 14.81
C ASP A 951 -26.83 -11.54 14.14
N SER A 952 -26.06 -10.48 13.96
CA SER A 952 -26.50 -9.26 13.27
C SER A 952 -25.35 -8.57 12.55
N VAL A 953 -25.67 -7.73 11.57
CA VAL A 953 -24.70 -6.95 10.79
C VAL A 953 -25.12 -5.49 10.70
N THR A 954 -24.14 -4.61 10.65
CA THR A 954 -24.31 -3.20 10.29
C THR A 954 -23.32 -2.89 9.19
N GLU A 955 -23.82 -2.50 8.01
CA GLU A 955 -22.94 -2.12 6.91
C GLU A 955 -22.30 -0.76 7.19
N LEU A 956 -20.98 -0.69 7.02
CA LEU A 956 -20.16 0.49 7.23
C LEU A 956 -19.56 0.97 5.91
N THR A 957 -19.09 2.21 5.90
CA THR A 957 -18.15 2.69 4.88
C THR A 957 -16.89 1.84 4.84
N LEU A 958 -16.12 1.93 3.74
CA LEU A 958 -14.92 1.10 3.56
C LEU A 958 -13.89 1.27 4.68
N GLY A 959 -13.74 2.49 5.19
CA GLY A 959 -12.85 2.82 6.30
C GLY A 959 -13.36 2.39 7.68
N ALA A 960 -14.55 1.78 7.77
CA ALA A 960 -15.22 1.39 9.00
C ALA A 960 -15.38 2.53 10.02
N ASN A 961 -15.59 3.76 9.54
CA ASN A 961 -15.65 4.96 10.38
C ASN A 961 -17.07 5.50 10.60
N MET A 962 -18.05 5.03 9.82
CA MET A 962 -19.46 5.38 9.95
C MET A 962 -20.36 4.30 9.33
N ALA A 963 -21.62 4.22 9.77
CA ALA A 963 -22.62 3.40 9.11
C ALA A 963 -22.86 3.89 7.68
N LEU A 964 -23.02 2.96 6.74
CA LEU A 964 -23.24 3.32 5.33
C LEU A 964 -24.58 4.06 5.14
N SER A 965 -25.59 3.76 5.97
CA SER A 965 -26.88 4.46 5.99
C SER A 965 -26.77 5.96 6.26
N ASP A 966 -25.72 6.37 6.96
CA ASP A 966 -25.52 7.76 7.42
C ASP A 966 -24.63 8.54 6.44
N LEU A 967 -24.20 7.90 5.34
CA LEU A 967 -23.30 8.48 4.37
C LEU A 967 -24.04 9.44 3.44
N HIS A 968 -23.76 10.74 3.62
CA HIS A 968 -24.23 11.79 2.74
C HIS A 968 -23.04 12.59 2.20
N ARG A 969 -22.64 12.29 0.95
CA ARG A 969 -21.56 13.00 0.26
C ARG A 969 -22.08 14.21 -0.52
N LEU A 970 -21.25 15.24 -0.64
CA LEU A 970 -21.50 16.40 -1.52
C LEU A 970 -21.76 15.94 -2.96
N GLN A 971 -22.76 16.55 -3.59
CA GLN A 971 -23.14 16.26 -4.97
C GLN A 971 -22.56 17.31 -5.93
N TRP A 972 -22.11 16.87 -7.10
CA TRP A 972 -21.39 17.72 -8.05
C TRP A 972 -22.03 17.66 -9.45
N ASN A 973 -22.21 18.84 -10.06
CA ASN A 973 -22.64 18.94 -11.44
C ASN A 973 -21.43 18.79 -12.37
N THR A 974 -21.50 17.88 -13.34
CA THR A 974 -20.40 17.63 -14.29
C THR A 974 -20.75 18.08 -15.70
N THR A 975 -19.72 18.26 -16.54
CA THR A 975 -19.87 18.60 -17.96
C THR A 975 -20.42 17.45 -18.81
N ASP A 976 -20.16 16.21 -18.41
CA ASP A 976 -20.64 15.01 -19.08
C ASP A 976 -22.11 14.77 -18.72
N VAL A 977 -23.02 15.26 -19.56
CA VAL A 977 -24.47 15.12 -19.35
C VAL A 977 -24.89 13.67 -19.63
N ASN A 978 -24.89 12.83 -18.59
CA ASN A 978 -25.76 11.66 -18.50
C ASN A 978 -26.60 11.78 -17.21
N MET A 979 -27.76 12.43 -17.35
CA MET A 979 -28.73 12.68 -16.27
C MET A 979 -29.47 11.44 -15.75
N ASN A 980 -29.21 10.23 -16.30
CA ASN A 980 -30.04 9.05 -16.02
C ASN A 980 -29.47 8.01 -15.03
N ASP A 981 -28.23 8.14 -14.58
CA ASP A 981 -27.72 7.28 -13.50
C ASP A 981 -27.83 8.06 -12.18
N ALA A 982 -28.98 8.00 -11.50
CA ALA A 982 -29.01 8.40 -10.09
C ALA A 982 -27.95 7.58 -9.32
N PRO A 983 -27.27 8.11 -8.29
CA PRO A 983 -26.45 7.28 -7.43
C PRO A 983 -27.35 6.22 -6.79
N VAL A 984 -27.33 5.01 -7.34
CA VAL A 984 -27.91 3.85 -6.67
C VAL A 984 -26.89 3.48 -5.60
N LEU A 985 -26.97 4.15 -4.44
CA LEU A 985 -26.55 3.47 -3.22
C LEU A 985 -27.33 2.15 -3.22
N PRO A 986 -26.69 0.99 -3.10
CA PRO A 986 -27.40 -0.27 -2.98
C PRO A 986 -28.41 -0.12 -1.85
N THR A 987 -29.69 0.01 -2.21
CA THR A 987 -30.81 0.20 -1.29
C THR A 987 -31.38 -1.15 -0.88
N ASP A 988 -30.53 -2.18 -0.82
CA ASP A 988 -30.86 -3.38 -0.08
C ASP A 988 -30.75 -3.06 1.42
N GLN A 989 -31.69 -2.25 1.89
CA GLN A 989 -32.19 -2.29 3.26
C GLN A 989 -32.77 -3.68 3.48
N THR A 990 -31.91 -4.63 3.83
CA THR A 990 -32.38 -5.79 4.57
C THR A 990 -31.36 -6.10 5.64
N ASP A 991 -31.84 -6.31 6.87
CA ASP A 991 -31.22 -7.08 7.95
C ASP A 991 -30.91 -8.53 7.51
N SER A 992 -30.49 -8.74 6.26
CA SER A 992 -30.16 -10.05 5.74
C SER A 992 -28.68 -10.30 5.94
N LEU A 993 -28.37 -11.42 6.59
CA LEU A 993 -27.04 -11.99 6.66
C LEU A 993 -26.53 -12.45 5.27
N VAL A 994 -27.27 -12.17 4.20
CA VAL A 994 -27.00 -12.58 2.83
C VAL A 994 -26.42 -11.39 2.05
N VAL A 995 -25.10 -11.40 1.90
CA VAL A 995 -24.35 -10.34 1.24
C VAL A 995 -24.33 -10.57 -0.27
N LYS A 996 -24.92 -9.64 -1.03
CA LYS A 996 -24.75 -9.55 -2.49
C LYS A 996 -23.59 -8.62 -2.85
N LEU A 997 -22.75 -9.03 -3.80
CA LEU A 997 -21.60 -8.27 -4.32
C LEU A 997 -21.67 -8.18 -5.84
N THR A 998 -21.59 -6.96 -6.37
CA THR A 998 -21.41 -6.70 -7.80
C THR A 998 -19.92 -6.64 -8.15
N PRO A 999 -19.54 -6.67 -9.45
CA PRO A 999 -18.14 -6.52 -9.87
C PRO A 999 -17.39 -5.36 -9.22
N MET A 1000 -16.14 -5.61 -8.82
CA MET A 1000 -15.26 -4.72 -8.04
C MET A 1000 -15.77 -4.20 -6.69
N GLN A 1001 -16.97 -4.56 -6.24
CA GLN A 1001 -17.51 -4.03 -4.99
C GLN A 1001 -16.76 -4.59 -3.77
N ILE A 1002 -16.47 -3.74 -2.79
CA ILE A 1002 -16.07 -4.13 -1.43
C ILE A 1002 -17.17 -3.70 -0.49
N ARG A 1003 -17.67 -4.61 0.35
CA ARG A 1003 -18.65 -4.30 1.40
C ARG A 1003 -18.05 -4.58 2.77
N THR A 1004 -18.23 -3.64 3.69
CA THR A 1004 -17.65 -3.68 5.05
C THR A 1004 -18.78 -3.80 6.06
N TYR A 1005 -18.68 -4.77 6.97
CA TYR A 1005 -19.69 -5.00 7.99
C TYR A 1005 -19.06 -5.01 9.36
N GLN A 1006 -19.65 -4.26 10.28
CA GLN A 1006 -19.55 -4.57 11.70
C GLN A 1006 -20.52 -5.71 12.00
N VAL A 1007 -20.07 -6.76 12.68
CA VAL A 1007 -20.90 -7.92 12.97
C VAL A 1007 -20.88 -8.26 14.46
N GLN A 1008 -22.05 -8.61 14.99
CA GLN A 1008 -22.20 -9.21 16.31
C GLN A 1008 -22.19 -10.72 16.16
N ILE A 1009 -21.45 -11.40 17.05
CA ILE A 1009 -21.26 -12.84 16.97
C ILE A 1009 -21.73 -13.54 18.24
N LYS A 1010 -22.06 -14.82 18.10
CA LYS A 1010 -22.33 -15.72 19.22
C LYS A 1010 -21.45 -16.96 19.11
N SER A 1011 -20.75 -17.26 20.21
CA SER A 1011 -19.91 -18.47 20.33
C SER A 1011 -20.72 -19.73 20.03
N ARG A 1012 -20.15 -20.65 19.25
CA ARG A 1012 -20.68 -22.02 19.09
C ARG A 1012 -20.09 -23.00 20.10
N THR A 1013 -19.03 -22.58 20.79
CA THR A 1013 -18.36 -23.33 21.87
C THR A 1013 -18.86 -22.93 23.23
#